data_AF-A0A5S3V673-F1
#
_entry.id   AF-A0A5S3V673-F1
#
_cell.length_a   1.000
_cell.length_b   1.000
_cell.length_c   1.000
_cell.angle_alpha   90.00
_cell.angle_beta   90.00
_cell.angle_gamma   90.00
#
_symmetry.space_group_name_H-M   'P 1'
#
loop_
_entity.id
_entity.type
_entity.pdbx_description
1 polymer ?
#
loop_
_entity_poly.entity_id
_entity_poly.type
_entity_poly.pdbx_seq_one_letter_code
_entity_poly.pdbx_strand_id
1 'polypeptide(L)'
;MTTELTNAVTALNDVTQKHEQLNEQYQGTHDALANNTQAMTDWQTQQGTVELTDQHGNKHPTPTLKTLVEQAQSVNPHPHAMTKAQFDALRQMRKQQYAGSGFVEWGKHFPDSVPTVENINQGLFTDLAKPNILIMGDSNSTAIGDSRTGGAISIVDGVEHNVKVHGVWSNNLEDRFTIEFPPAPDGTKTYDSATGTVTQHTNAEVAFAAETATNKVITSRKDLVFLESWHEKIADKDVVYPLGNVQYGASGYEGVTLLNNLVAQGYSAFGEWDENTQGYGAKWSSLTDAQKALFLSEPEHNIYFDPKANAYIQVRYRIRVVEGLGDNWDGYRAADNASTMRYSTNRYIKPWGFNADGDTRGDYIFGNYFFFVSKGHGESLDGLQSGSFGVRHSEAPNYSERGCNAVPIALVQRMNQGAYHPSYNPMGCAMVVVENGGSARCWWDGRAREITSTNQAFTYPTSGYPYTDGFAYPDTGLIGGVNDYSGRQDQYKYHDAIYAGQVEDLRLNANKLDVNKLREETIRKAVAGTLRGKGKVPFTVFKHDTPVIYDGYVAYNSSNAKGTIEFKVKNADSNSAYLSDSSNLGYYVYNQDGKGLFVPRLGIDIGSSLTHWPYHLDTTRCYIYSVENKVAEFKKQFSIGDTLYIGVLREALPEFDSLPWVDIIGDPERIAATFPDGVVGQWVPQVLLDDISQPFIFNRKSVQGNYSRIFTIDDGASWTKNTHTIQEALNRTDATFPDSRYVSLLHYESHSNFTEPSNNTVVVGDVGDVYVSQAHQIEYGNRLQPSLTGEIGKRSGGAFMQESLSVIKSAKFAPAGTLGWTSVIGDEPLHGPLNLDTPDNNSPAVKALPTITEKDGLLYLQLHGAELKHETKPVIEISGDSTAPKSDYNVYKVTSGPLQGKLLQRSIQPETNVAFNSTDWVYDQKGLKYGSNPGYSFWFLDSDLHWGDDQTIPIIDGENVKTDLNGNTVKVFCHHTQIPLGIAHND
;
A
#
# COMPACT_ATOMS: atom_id res chain seq x y z
N MET A 1 57.81 31.99 -105.95
CA MET A 1 57.37 32.36 -104.59
C MET A 1 56.22 31.44 -104.24
N THR A 2 56.43 30.67 -103.19
CA THR A 2 56.09 29.25 -103.05
C THR A 2 54.83 29.05 -102.21
N THR A 3 54.22 27.87 -102.37
CA THR A 3 53.11 27.29 -101.58
C THR A 3 53.22 27.55 -100.06
N GLU A 4 54.42 27.76 -99.54
CA GLU A 4 54.70 28.15 -98.16
C GLU A 4 54.05 29.48 -97.74
N LEU A 5 54.00 30.49 -98.62
CA LEU A 5 53.40 31.79 -98.29
C LEU A 5 51.87 31.69 -98.16
N THR A 6 51.22 30.90 -99.02
CA THR A 6 49.77 30.64 -98.95
C THR A 6 49.41 29.81 -97.71
N ASN A 7 50.22 28.82 -97.35
CA ASN A 7 50.03 28.04 -96.12
C ASN A 7 50.23 28.90 -94.87
N ALA A 8 51.21 29.81 -94.86
CA ALA A 8 51.45 30.73 -93.76
C ALA A 8 50.29 31.73 -93.56
N VAL A 9 49.74 32.30 -94.64
CA VAL A 9 48.57 33.20 -94.58
C VAL A 9 47.32 32.45 -94.11
N THR A 10 47.12 31.21 -94.56
CA THR A 10 45.99 30.37 -94.11
C THR A 10 46.11 30.03 -92.63
N ALA A 11 47.30 29.63 -92.17
CA ALA A 11 47.57 29.36 -90.75
C ALA A 11 47.40 30.61 -89.87
N LEU A 12 47.80 31.79 -90.38
CA LEU A 12 47.62 33.06 -89.66
C LEU A 12 46.14 33.42 -89.53
N ASN A 13 45.34 33.25 -90.60
CA ASN A 13 43.89 33.46 -90.55
C ASN A 13 43.19 32.48 -89.61
N ASP A 14 43.61 31.20 -89.59
CA ASP A 14 43.10 30.20 -88.64
C ASP A 14 43.44 30.57 -87.19
N VAL A 15 44.64 31.10 -86.93
CA VAL A 15 45.03 31.60 -85.60
C VAL A 15 44.20 32.83 -85.21
N THR A 16 43.96 33.76 -86.15
CA THR A 16 43.11 34.93 -85.92
C THR A 16 41.66 34.52 -85.61
N GLN A 17 41.06 33.62 -86.38
CA GLN A 17 39.71 33.10 -86.10
C GLN A 17 39.63 32.37 -84.76
N LYS A 18 40.64 31.55 -84.42
CA LYS A 18 40.69 30.88 -83.11
C LYS A 18 40.88 31.88 -81.97
N HIS A 19 41.63 32.96 -82.18
CA HIS A 19 41.79 34.01 -81.19
C HIS A 19 40.49 34.82 -80.99
N GLU A 20 39.74 35.10 -82.05
CA GLU A 20 38.42 35.72 -81.98
C GLU A 20 37.41 34.81 -81.24
N GLN A 21 37.36 33.53 -81.58
CA GLN A 21 36.53 32.54 -80.87
C GLN A 21 36.91 32.41 -79.40
N LEU A 22 38.20 32.45 -79.08
CA LEU A 22 38.68 32.42 -77.70
C LEU A 22 38.28 33.69 -76.95
N ASN A 23 38.38 34.87 -77.57
CA ASN A 23 37.94 36.13 -76.97
C ASN A 23 36.42 36.16 -76.76
N GLU A 24 35.62 35.64 -77.68
CA GLU A 24 34.17 35.48 -77.50
C GLU A 24 33.84 34.53 -76.35
N GLN A 25 34.58 33.41 -76.22
CA GLN A 25 34.44 32.50 -75.08
C GLN A 25 34.85 33.15 -73.75
N TYR A 26 35.95 33.91 -73.72
CA TYR A 26 36.38 34.65 -72.54
C TYR A 26 35.38 35.73 -72.14
N GLN A 27 34.84 36.47 -73.11
CA GLN A 27 33.83 37.50 -72.85
C GLN A 27 32.54 36.87 -72.32
N GLY A 28 32.06 35.78 -72.93
CA GLY A 28 30.90 35.03 -72.43
C GLY A 28 31.10 34.48 -71.01
N THR A 29 32.32 34.00 -70.70
CA THR A 29 32.67 33.55 -69.34
C THR A 29 32.75 34.70 -68.35
N HIS A 30 33.31 35.85 -68.76
CA HIS A 30 33.40 37.06 -67.95
C HIS A 30 32.00 37.64 -67.65
N ASP A 31 31.12 37.66 -68.65
CA ASP A 31 29.74 38.14 -68.50
C ASP A 31 28.93 37.19 -67.61
N ALA A 32 29.11 35.87 -67.75
CA ALA A 32 28.50 34.89 -66.84
C ALA A 32 29.00 35.07 -65.39
N LEU A 33 30.30 35.34 -65.19
CA LEU A 33 30.87 35.61 -63.86
C LEU A 33 30.33 36.91 -63.25
N ALA A 34 30.23 37.99 -64.04
CA ALA A 34 29.66 39.25 -63.60
C ALA A 34 28.17 39.10 -63.22
N ASN A 35 27.39 38.42 -64.07
CA ASN A 35 25.98 38.15 -63.81
C ASN A 35 25.79 37.26 -62.57
N ASN A 36 26.59 36.22 -62.40
CA ASN A 36 26.53 35.37 -61.21
C ASN A 36 26.95 36.11 -59.94
N THR A 37 27.89 37.07 -60.02
CA THR A 37 28.26 37.90 -58.87
C THR A 37 27.09 38.77 -58.40
N GLN A 38 26.35 39.36 -59.34
CA GLN A 38 25.12 40.09 -59.02
C GLN A 38 24.01 39.15 -58.53
N ALA A 39 23.80 38.01 -59.19
CA ALA A 39 22.81 37.01 -58.79
C ALA A 39 23.09 36.42 -57.40
N MET A 40 24.37 36.28 -57.00
CA MET A 40 24.76 35.87 -55.65
C MET A 40 24.48 36.97 -54.61
N THR A 41 24.69 38.24 -54.97
CA THR A 41 24.30 39.38 -54.12
C THR A 41 22.79 39.42 -53.93
N ASP A 42 22.03 39.21 -55.01
CA ASP A 42 20.57 39.18 -55.00
C ASP A 42 20.03 37.92 -54.30
N TRP A 43 20.73 36.78 -54.42
CA TRP A 43 20.40 35.55 -53.69
C TRP A 43 20.40 35.77 -52.17
N GLN A 44 21.34 36.59 -51.67
CA GLN A 44 21.44 36.93 -50.25
C GLN A 44 20.45 38.00 -49.81
N THR A 45 20.09 38.95 -50.69
CA THR A 45 19.41 40.20 -50.30
C THR A 45 17.95 40.30 -50.75
N GLN A 46 17.54 39.57 -51.80
CA GLN A 46 16.22 39.67 -52.43
C GLN A 46 15.30 38.47 -52.12
N GLN A 47 13.99 38.65 -52.30
CA GLN A 47 12.97 37.61 -52.11
C GLN A 47 12.54 37.00 -53.46
N GLY A 48 12.24 35.70 -53.50
CA GLY A 48 11.83 34.97 -54.70
C GLY A 48 12.89 34.01 -55.24
N THR A 49 13.27 34.18 -56.51
CA THR A 49 14.19 33.28 -57.25
C THR A 49 15.18 34.12 -58.03
N VAL A 50 16.45 33.70 -58.08
CA VAL A 50 17.49 34.28 -58.92
C VAL A 50 17.94 33.28 -59.98
N GLU A 51 18.49 33.76 -61.09
CA GLU A 51 19.02 32.90 -62.16
C GLU A 51 20.55 32.83 -62.08
N LEU A 52 21.10 31.64 -61.88
CA LEU A 52 22.55 31.39 -62.01
C LEU A 52 22.85 30.90 -63.43
N THR A 53 23.86 31.48 -64.06
CA THR A 53 24.27 31.14 -65.43
C THR A 53 25.44 30.16 -65.40
N ASP A 54 25.33 29.03 -66.10
CA ASP A 54 26.42 28.05 -66.19
C ASP A 54 27.51 28.44 -67.21
N GLN A 55 28.58 27.64 -67.29
CA GLN A 55 29.71 27.84 -68.21
C GLN A 55 29.34 27.76 -69.70
N HIS A 56 28.13 27.34 -70.03
CA HIS A 56 27.58 27.26 -71.39
C HIS A 56 26.52 28.34 -71.66
N GLY A 57 26.30 29.26 -70.71
CA GLY A 57 25.34 30.35 -70.82
C GLY A 57 23.89 29.97 -70.48
N ASN A 58 23.63 28.75 -69.99
CA ASN A 58 22.26 28.36 -69.60
C ASN A 58 21.93 28.89 -68.21
N LYS A 59 20.68 29.28 -68.02
CA LYS A 59 20.18 29.87 -66.77
C LYS A 59 19.44 28.85 -65.91
N HIS A 60 19.73 28.86 -64.61
CA HIS A 60 19.19 27.94 -63.63
C HIS A 60 18.48 28.71 -62.51
N PRO A 61 17.14 28.63 -62.40
CA PRO A 61 16.39 29.30 -61.36
C PRO A 61 16.69 28.67 -59.99
N THR A 62 17.12 29.49 -59.03
CA THR A 62 17.50 29.09 -57.69
C THR A 62 16.74 29.93 -56.65
N PRO A 63 16.02 29.33 -55.70
CA PRO A 63 15.36 30.07 -54.62
C PRO A 63 16.36 30.92 -53.84
N THR A 64 15.99 32.16 -53.51
CA THR A 64 16.85 33.05 -52.70
C THR A 64 16.94 32.59 -51.25
N LEU A 65 17.99 33.02 -50.54
CA LEU A 65 18.19 32.69 -49.13
C LEU A 65 16.98 33.06 -48.27
N LYS A 66 16.40 34.24 -48.50
CA LYS A 66 15.20 34.71 -47.78
C LYS A 66 13.99 33.80 -48.04
N THR A 67 13.81 33.33 -49.27
CA THR A 67 12.73 32.41 -49.65
C THR A 67 12.92 31.03 -49.03
N LEU A 68 14.16 30.53 -48.99
CA LEU A 68 14.50 29.26 -48.33
C LEU A 68 14.31 29.35 -46.82
N VAL A 69 14.66 30.49 -46.20
CA VAL A 69 14.43 30.76 -44.78
C VAL A 69 12.93 30.86 -44.48
N GLU A 70 12.15 31.58 -45.28
CA GLU A 70 10.69 31.66 -45.13
C GLU A 70 10.01 30.30 -45.31
N GLN A 71 10.46 29.49 -46.29
CA GLN A 71 9.97 28.12 -46.48
C GLN A 71 10.33 27.24 -45.27
N ALA A 72 11.58 27.30 -44.77
CA ALA A 72 11.98 26.57 -43.58
C ALA A 72 11.22 27.02 -42.33
N GLN A 73 11.01 28.33 -42.14
CA GLN A 73 10.23 28.92 -41.05
C GLN A 73 8.73 28.62 -41.17
N SER A 74 8.20 28.43 -42.37
CA SER A 74 6.80 28.00 -42.56
C SER A 74 6.57 26.55 -42.13
N VAL A 75 7.61 25.72 -42.16
CA VAL A 75 7.57 24.31 -41.75
C VAL A 75 7.93 24.14 -40.27
N ASN A 76 8.92 24.89 -39.78
CA ASN A 76 9.28 24.95 -38.36
C ASN A 76 9.70 26.38 -37.97
N PRO A 77 8.74 27.23 -37.56
CA PRO A 77 9.03 28.63 -37.19
C PRO A 77 9.88 28.74 -35.91
N HIS A 78 10.03 27.65 -35.15
CA HIS A 78 10.69 27.62 -33.86
C HIS A 78 11.58 26.37 -33.74
N PRO A 79 12.76 26.36 -34.41
CA PRO A 79 13.58 25.16 -34.57
C PRO A 79 14.08 24.53 -33.27
N HIS A 80 14.12 25.32 -32.20
CA HIS A 80 14.53 24.86 -30.87
C HIS A 80 13.42 24.11 -30.14
N ALA A 81 12.15 24.39 -30.42
CA ALA A 81 11.03 23.79 -29.73
C ALA A 81 10.54 22.54 -30.47
N MET A 82 10.08 21.56 -29.70
CA MET A 82 9.35 20.44 -30.26
C MET A 82 8.03 20.93 -30.88
N THR A 83 7.69 20.43 -32.07
CA THR A 83 6.36 20.67 -32.63
C THR A 83 5.31 19.86 -31.87
N LYS A 84 4.06 20.33 -31.81
CA LYS A 84 2.95 19.56 -31.22
C LYS A 84 2.83 18.14 -31.78
N ALA A 85 3.09 17.94 -33.07
CA ALA A 85 3.04 16.61 -33.69
C ALA A 85 4.16 15.69 -33.18
N GLN A 86 5.37 16.20 -33.00
CA GLN A 86 6.47 15.45 -32.38
C GLN A 86 6.16 15.11 -30.93
N PHE A 87 5.60 16.06 -30.17
CA PHE A 87 5.20 15.84 -28.78
C PHE A 87 4.11 14.77 -28.65
N ASP A 88 3.06 14.88 -29.47
CA ASP A 88 2.00 13.88 -29.54
C ASP A 88 2.55 12.49 -29.95
N ALA A 89 3.52 12.43 -30.86
CA ALA A 89 4.17 11.17 -31.24
C ALA A 89 4.98 10.54 -30.08
N LEU A 90 5.74 11.34 -29.32
CA LEU A 90 6.44 10.85 -28.13
C LEU A 90 5.48 10.32 -27.07
N ARG A 91 4.36 11.04 -26.84
CA ARG A 91 3.31 10.58 -25.93
C ARG A 91 2.74 9.24 -26.36
N GLN A 92 2.38 9.07 -27.63
CA GLN A 92 1.82 7.81 -28.15
C GLN A 92 2.84 6.67 -28.09
N MET A 93 4.11 6.94 -28.39
CA MET A 93 5.19 5.96 -28.23
C MET A 93 5.30 5.48 -26.78
N ARG A 94 5.26 6.40 -25.81
CA ARG A 94 5.30 6.04 -24.38
C ARG A 94 4.05 5.28 -23.93
N LYS A 95 2.86 5.63 -24.43
CA LYS A 95 1.62 4.88 -24.17
C LYS A 95 1.71 3.42 -24.67
N GLN A 96 2.50 3.15 -25.72
CA GLN A 96 2.75 1.78 -26.21
C GLN A 96 3.87 1.08 -25.42
N GLN A 97 4.87 1.84 -24.98
CA GLN A 97 6.02 1.34 -24.24
C GLN A 97 5.65 0.90 -22.81
N TYR A 98 4.75 1.64 -22.15
CA TYR A 98 4.36 1.44 -20.76
C TYR A 98 2.97 0.81 -20.62
N ALA A 99 2.71 0.21 -19.46
CA ALA A 99 1.43 -0.45 -19.14
C ALA A 99 0.32 0.55 -18.79
N GLY A 100 0.67 1.77 -18.37
CA GLY A 100 -0.27 2.81 -17.97
C GLY A 100 0.41 4.05 -17.43
N SER A 101 -0.36 4.92 -16.78
CA SER A 101 0.17 6.09 -16.06
C SER A 101 0.63 5.69 -14.67
N GLY A 102 1.84 6.09 -14.26
CA GLY A 102 2.46 5.67 -13.01
C GLY A 102 3.92 6.10 -12.93
N PHE A 103 4.76 5.32 -12.25
CA PHE A 103 6.19 5.57 -12.09
C PHE A 103 7.01 4.55 -12.85
N VAL A 104 7.97 5.03 -13.64
CA VAL A 104 8.91 4.20 -14.40
C VAL A 104 10.26 4.09 -13.70
N GLU A 105 10.60 5.13 -12.92
CA GLU A 105 11.68 5.13 -11.94
C GLU A 105 11.13 5.64 -10.61
N TRP A 106 11.46 4.93 -9.53
CA TRP A 106 11.02 5.32 -8.20
C TRP A 106 11.84 6.48 -7.61
N GLY A 107 13.04 6.69 -8.14
CA GLY A 107 14.12 7.44 -7.48
C GLY A 107 14.93 6.54 -6.55
N LYS A 108 16.14 6.96 -6.23
CA LYS A 108 16.92 6.39 -5.13
C LYS A 108 16.49 6.99 -3.81
N HIS A 109 16.93 6.40 -2.71
CA HIS A 109 16.62 6.87 -1.38
C HIS A 109 17.88 6.93 -0.51
N PHE A 110 17.74 7.62 0.61
CA PHE A 110 18.82 7.85 1.54
C PHE A 110 19.26 6.50 2.19
N PRO A 111 20.55 6.28 2.45
CA PRO A 111 21.04 5.09 3.14
C PRO A 111 20.36 4.79 4.48
N ASP A 112 20.11 3.50 4.75
CA ASP A 112 19.59 3.00 6.04
C ASP A 112 20.52 3.28 7.25
N SER A 113 21.71 3.84 7.04
CA SER A 113 22.70 4.09 8.09
C SER A 113 22.44 5.34 8.94
N VAL A 114 21.45 6.17 8.57
CA VAL A 114 21.07 7.36 9.36
C VAL A 114 19.89 7.05 10.29
N PRO A 115 20.04 7.17 11.62
CA PRO A 115 19.01 6.72 12.57
C PRO A 115 17.67 7.46 12.52
N THR A 116 17.63 8.70 11.99
CA THR A 116 16.39 9.48 11.89
C THR A 116 15.67 9.26 10.56
N VAL A 117 16.31 8.58 9.60
CA VAL A 117 15.74 8.37 8.28
C VAL A 117 15.20 6.96 8.17
N GLU A 118 13.92 6.85 7.80
CA GLU A 118 13.27 5.57 7.60
C GLU A 118 12.83 5.43 6.14
N ASN A 119 13.23 4.31 5.53
CA ASN A 119 12.82 3.99 4.18
C ASN A 119 11.43 3.33 4.16
N ILE A 120 10.54 3.85 3.32
CA ILE A 120 9.18 3.33 3.19
C ILE A 120 9.15 2.27 2.09
N ASN A 121 9.66 2.63 0.93
CA ASN A 121 9.83 1.78 -0.24
C ASN A 121 10.93 2.38 -1.12
N GLN A 122 11.24 1.76 -2.26
CA GLN A 122 12.21 2.29 -3.22
C GLN A 122 11.91 3.77 -3.53
N GLY A 123 12.88 4.64 -3.24
CA GLY A 123 12.83 6.06 -3.59
C GLY A 123 11.92 6.92 -2.72
N LEU A 124 11.27 6.37 -1.68
CA LEU A 124 10.36 7.10 -0.79
C LEU A 124 10.74 6.86 0.67
N PHE A 125 10.96 7.94 1.41
CA PHE A 125 11.50 7.87 2.76
C PHE A 125 11.11 9.12 3.59
N THR A 126 11.32 9.04 4.90
CA THR A 126 11.03 10.12 5.86
C THR A 126 12.27 10.50 6.66
N ASP A 127 12.26 11.67 7.30
CA ASP A 127 13.25 12.09 8.28
C ASP A 127 12.55 12.53 9.57
N LEU A 128 12.65 11.72 10.62
CA LEU A 128 12.05 11.93 11.93
C LEU A 128 12.65 13.13 12.69
N ALA A 129 13.68 13.79 12.15
CA ALA A 129 14.18 15.07 12.65
C ALA A 129 13.49 16.29 12.01
N LYS A 130 12.58 16.07 11.06
CA LYS A 130 11.90 17.14 10.31
C LYS A 130 10.38 16.99 10.42
N PRO A 131 9.67 18.06 10.81
CA PRO A 131 8.23 17.99 10.97
C PRO A 131 7.51 18.03 9.62
N ASN A 132 6.47 17.22 9.50
CA ASN A 132 5.46 17.22 8.45
C ASN A 132 6.03 17.06 7.03
N ILE A 133 7.04 16.21 6.84
CA ILE A 133 7.59 15.95 5.51
C ILE A 133 7.64 14.47 5.13
N LEU A 134 7.47 14.23 3.83
CA LEU A 134 7.80 12.98 3.13
C LEU A 134 8.77 13.32 2.00
N ILE A 135 9.70 12.43 1.67
CA ILE A 135 10.78 12.74 0.72
C ILE A 135 10.83 11.67 -0.37
N MET A 136 10.95 12.11 -1.62
CA MET A 136 11.07 11.25 -2.78
C MET A 136 12.33 11.57 -3.59
N GLY A 137 13.08 10.54 -3.95
CA GLY A 137 14.32 10.64 -4.71
C GLY A 137 15.54 11.09 -3.89
N ASP A 138 16.74 10.71 -4.33
CA ASP A 138 18.02 11.16 -3.80
C ASP A 138 19.15 10.95 -4.83
N SER A 139 20.02 11.93 -5.03
CA SER A 139 21.21 11.82 -5.91
C SER A 139 22.54 11.81 -5.17
N ASN A 140 22.52 11.72 -3.84
CA ASN A 140 23.76 11.64 -3.08
C ASN A 140 24.60 10.44 -3.56
N SER A 141 25.92 10.55 -3.52
CA SER A 141 26.85 9.49 -3.95
C SER A 141 26.68 8.21 -3.14
N THR A 142 26.10 8.30 -1.95
CA THR A 142 25.77 7.16 -1.10
C THR A 142 24.35 6.63 -1.29
N ALA A 143 23.50 7.30 -2.08
CA ALA A 143 22.10 6.91 -2.26
C ALA A 143 21.96 5.46 -2.75
N ILE A 144 21.01 4.73 -2.15
CA ILE A 144 20.77 3.31 -2.39
C ILE A 144 19.42 3.09 -3.10
N GLY A 145 19.17 1.85 -3.54
CA GLY A 145 17.95 1.45 -4.23
C GLY A 145 18.19 0.96 -5.66
N ASP A 146 17.19 0.27 -6.21
CA ASP A 146 17.23 -0.39 -7.51
C ASP A 146 16.89 0.56 -8.68
N SER A 147 16.44 1.78 -8.37
CA SER A 147 16.13 2.82 -9.37
C SER A 147 17.38 3.22 -10.16
N ARG A 148 17.23 3.39 -11.47
CA ARG A 148 18.32 3.80 -12.37
C ARG A 148 18.67 5.28 -12.21
N THR A 149 17.70 6.09 -11.80
CA THR A 149 17.86 7.54 -11.57
C THR A 149 17.78 7.89 -10.09
N GLY A 150 18.44 8.97 -9.69
CA GLY A 150 18.36 9.50 -8.33
C GLY A 150 16.98 10.07 -8.02
N GLY A 151 16.44 10.89 -8.93
CA GLY A 151 15.06 11.40 -8.85
C GLY A 151 14.04 10.43 -9.42
N ALA A 152 12.76 10.61 -9.03
CA ALA A 152 11.66 9.81 -9.56
C ALA A 152 11.23 10.27 -10.96
N ILE A 153 10.77 9.32 -11.80
CA ILE A 153 10.24 9.62 -13.13
C ILE A 153 8.84 9.02 -13.24
N SER A 154 7.86 9.89 -13.49
CA SER A 154 6.46 9.53 -13.68
C SER A 154 6.02 9.68 -15.13
N ILE A 155 5.19 8.75 -15.60
CA ILE A 155 4.47 8.88 -16.87
C ILE A 155 3.02 9.20 -16.56
N VAL A 156 2.54 10.35 -17.03
CA VAL A 156 1.15 10.77 -16.91
C VAL A 156 0.61 11.02 -18.30
N ASP A 157 -0.30 10.16 -18.74
CA ASP A 157 -0.91 10.30 -20.06
C ASP A 157 0.13 10.33 -21.21
N GLY A 158 1.20 9.53 -21.05
CA GLY A 158 2.33 9.46 -21.98
C GLY A 158 3.32 10.64 -21.89
N VAL A 159 3.07 11.64 -21.04
CA VAL A 159 4.02 12.71 -20.73
C VAL A 159 4.95 12.23 -19.61
N GLU A 160 6.25 12.46 -19.77
CA GLU A 160 7.26 12.09 -18.79
C GLU A 160 7.59 13.28 -17.89
N HIS A 161 7.46 13.09 -16.58
CA HIS A 161 7.74 14.10 -15.56
C HIS A 161 8.91 13.65 -14.70
N ASN A 162 9.97 14.45 -14.70
CA ASN A 162 11.09 14.31 -13.76
C ASN A 162 10.69 14.99 -12.44
N VAL A 163 10.33 14.20 -11.44
CA VAL A 163 9.81 14.68 -10.16
C VAL A 163 10.97 14.90 -9.20
N LYS A 164 11.52 16.12 -9.22
CA LYS A 164 12.71 16.49 -8.45
C LYS A 164 12.85 18.01 -8.25
N VAL A 165 13.82 18.36 -7.41
CA VAL A 165 14.23 19.73 -7.08
C VAL A 165 13.12 20.50 -6.37
N HIS A 166 12.75 20.03 -5.17
CA HIS A 166 11.91 20.77 -4.23
C HIS A 166 12.36 20.51 -2.79
N GLY A 167 12.41 21.55 -1.95
CA GLY A 167 12.55 21.41 -0.50
C GLY A 167 13.76 22.05 0.17
N VAL A 168 13.81 21.93 1.50
CA VAL A 168 14.63 22.71 2.46
C VAL A 168 15.92 21.97 2.89
N TRP A 169 16.18 20.78 2.37
CA TRP A 169 17.32 19.96 2.80
C TRP A 169 18.63 20.41 2.11
N SER A 170 19.25 21.44 2.69
CA SER A 170 20.64 21.89 2.46
C SER A 170 21.23 21.70 1.05
N ASN A 171 21.36 22.79 0.28
CA ASN A 171 22.27 23.07 -0.85
C ASN A 171 22.41 22.07 -2.03
N ASN A 172 22.04 20.79 -1.90
CA ASN A 172 22.18 19.74 -2.93
C ASN A 172 20.79 19.21 -3.27
N LEU A 173 20.03 20.03 -4.00
CA LEU A 173 18.63 19.81 -4.36
C LEU A 173 18.44 18.98 -5.64
N GLU A 174 19.51 18.44 -6.23
CA GLU A 174 19.49 18.06 -7.66
C GLU A 174 18.41 17.03 -8.01
N ASP A 175 18.12 16.07 -7.12
CA ASP A 175 17.16 14.99 -7.38
C ASP A 175 16.08 14.77 -6.30
N ARG A 176 16.08 15.53 -5.20
CA ARG A 176 15.12 15.35 -4.09
C ARG A 176 13.84 16.15 -4.33
N PHE A 177 12.71 15.56 -3.98
CA PHE A 177 11.42 16.24 -3.86
C PHE A 177 10.89 16.06 -2.43
N THR A 178 10.96 17.12 -1.62
CA THR A 178 10.29 17.16 -0.32
C THR A 178 8.79 17.42 -0.51
N ILE A 179 7.96 16.72 0.22
CA ILE A 179 6.50 16.86 0.18
C ILE A 179 6.09 17.33 1.57
N GLU A 180 5.60 18.56 1.66
CA GLU A 180 5.17 19.15 2.92
C GLU A 180 3.71 18.78 3.23
N PHE A 181 3.40 18.58 4.50
CA PHE A 181 2.09 18.19 4.98
C PHE A 181 1.48 19.24 5.90
N PRO A 182 0.13 19.29 5.96
CA PRO A 182 -0.57 20.12 6.94
C PRO A 182 -0.21 19.68 8.38
N PRO A 183 -0.37 20.56 9.37
CA PRO A 183 -0.26 20.17 10.78
C PRO A 183 -1.21 19.02 11.12
N ALA A 184 -0.78 18.11 11.99
CA ALA A 184 -1.62 17.01 12.48
C ALA A 184 -2.92 17.53 13.15
N PRO A 185 -4.01 16.75 13.18
CA PRO A 185 -5.26 17.15 13.85
C PRO A 185 -5.06 17.62 15.29
N ASP A 186 -5.73 18.72 15.64
CA ASP A 186 -5.68 19.36 16.96
C ASP A 186 -7.05 19.35 17.68
N GLY A 187 -8.04 18.67 17.11
CA GLY A 187 -9.40 18.58 17.65
C GLY A 187 -10.25 19.84 17.46
N THR A 188 -9.83 20.82 16.64
CA THR A 188 -10.58 22.08 16.44
C THR A 188 -11.46 22.10 15.18
N LYS A 189 -11.34 21.10 14.29
CA LYS A 189 -12.16 20.95 13.08
C LYS A 189 -13.24 19.88 13.29
N THR A 190 -14.46 20.15 12.82
CA THR A 190 -15.50 19.12 12.69
C THR A 190 -15.81 18.83 11.22
N TYR A 191 -16.18 17.59 10.92
CA TYR A 191 -16.67 17.16 9.62
C TYR A 191 -18.07 16.54 9.77
N ASP A 192 -19.02 17.07 9.00
CA ASP A 192 -20.38 16.52 8.88
C ASP A 192 -20.49 15.61 7.66
N SER A 193 -20.51 14.30 7.90
CA SER A 193 -20.61 13.28 6.86
C SER A 193 -21.90 13.35 6.03
N ALA A 194 -22.98 13.95 6.54
CA ALA A 194 -24.25 14.07 5.82
C ALA A 194 -24.24 15.23 4.81
N THR A 195 -23.67 16.37 5.19
CA THR A 195 -23.62 17.58 4.34
C THR A 195 -22.28 17.76 3.63
N GLY A 196 -21.26 16.99 4.05
CA GLY A 196 -19.86 17.16 3.71
C GLY A 196 -19.17 18.30 4.47
N THR A 197 -19.88 19.17 5.19
CA THR A 197 -19.32 20.46 5.66
C THR A 197 -18.16 20.28 6.63
N VAL A 198 -17.09 21.05 6.42
CA VAL A 198 -15.95 21.15 7.36
C VAL A 198 -16.04 22.50 8.04
N THR A 199 -15.99 22.50 9.38
CA THR A 199 -16.08 23.73 10.18
C THR A 199 -14.85 23.85 11.07
N GLN A 200 -14.12 24.96 10.94
CA GLN A 200 -13.07 25.35 11.87
C GLN A 200 -13.71 26.05 13.08
N HIS A 201 -13.44 25.55 14.29
CA HIS A 201 -13.90 26.16 15.54
C HIS A 201 -12.76 26.94 16.21
N THR A 202 -13.09 27.75 17.20
CA THR A 202 -12.12 28.57 17.94
C THR A 202 -11.23 27.74 18.87
N ASN A 203 -11.72 26.59 19.35
CA ASN A 203 -10.98 25.64 20.18
C ASN A 203 -11.66 24.26 20.16
N ALA A 204 -11.00 23.27 20.79
CA ALA A 204 -11.50 21.90 20.85
C ALA A 204 -12.83 21.78 21.62
N GLU A 205 -12.98 22.47 22.75
CA GLU A 205 -14.21 22.40 23.57
C GLU A 205 -15.46 22.76 22.76
N VAL A 206 -15.39 23.83 21.95
CA VAL A 206 -16.49 24.25 21.06
C VAL A 206 -16.72 23.22 19.95
N ALA A 207 -15.66 22.64 19.38
CA ALA A 207 -15.77 21.61 18.36
C ALA A 207 -16.47 20.35 18.88
N PHE A 208 -16.09 19.86 20.06
CA PHE A 208 -16.72 18.71 20.71
C PHE A 208 -18.16 18.98 21.14
N ALA A 209 -18.46 20.21 21.59
CA ALA A 209 -19.83 20.62 21.90
C ALA A 209 -20.75 20.69 20.66
N ALA A 210 -20.17 20.81 19.45
CA ALA A 210 -20.90 20.85 18.19
C ALA A 210 -21.12 19.45 17.57
N GLU A 211 -20.66 18.37 18.21
CA GLU A 211 -20.86 17.03 17.65
C GLU A 211 -22.33 16.63 17.56
N THR A 212 -22.65 15.90 16.49
CA THR A 212 -23.94 15.25 16.29
C THR A 212 -23.70 13.79 15.90
N ALA A 213 -24.74 13.10 15.41
CA ALA A 213 -24.58 11.77 14.85
C ALA A 213 -23.68 11.76 13.59
N THR A 214 -23.69 12.83 12.80
CA THR A 214 -22.97 12.92 11.52
C THR A 214 -21.84 13.93 11.51
N ASN A 215 -21.91 14.95 12.37
CA ASN A 215 -20.85 15.94 12.60
C ASN A 215 -19.92 15.47 13.72
N LYS A 216 -18.67 15.14 13.39
CA LYS A 216 -17.67 14.63 14.33
C LYS A 216 -16.40 15.45 14.31
N VAL A 217 -15.75 15.59 15.47
CA VAL A 217 -14.43 16.21 15.57
C VAL A 217 -13.41 15.33 14.86
N ILE A 218 -12.56 15.94 14.05
CA ILE A 218 -11.47 15.24 13.37
C ILE A 218 -10.33 15.05 14.40
N THR A 219 -10.31 13.88 15.02
CA THR A 219 -9.26 13.47 15.99
C THR A 219 -8.19 12.58 15.37
N SER A 220 -8.43 12.07 14.16
CA SER A 220 -7.51 11.30 13.34
C SER A 220 -7.91 11.44 11.86
N ARG A 221 -6.94 11.41 10.94
CA ARG A 221 -7.20 11.43 9.50
C ARG A 221 -6.05 10.84 8.69
N LYS A 222 -6.32 10.50 7.43
CA LYS A 222 -5.30 10.24 6.42
C LYS A 222 -5.23 11.35 5.39
N ASP A 223 -4.04 11.88 5.14
CA ASP A 223 -3.81 12.91 4.12
C ASP A 223 -3.40 12.23 2.79
N LEU A 224 -3.94 12.73 1.67
CA LEU A 224 -3.73 12.15 0.33
C LEU A 224 -2.72 12.97 -0.45
N VAL A 225 -1.69 12.29 -0.97
CA VAL A 225 -0.65 12.85 -1.83
C VAL A 225 -0.82 12.36 -3.26
N PHE A 226 -0.76 13.26 -4.23
CA PHE A 226 -0.81 12.92 -5.65
C PHE A 226 -0.07 13.93 -6.53
N LEU A 227 0.37 13.48 -7.70
CA LEU A 227 0.88 14.34 -8.77
C LEU A 227 -0.28 14.76 -9.66
N GLU A 228 -0.41 16.06 -9.91
CA GLU A 228 -1.36 16.65 -10.84
C GLU A 228 -0.61 17.23 -12.06
N SER A 229 -1.07 16.94 -13.28
CA SER A 229 -0.44 17.35 -14.55
C SER A 229 -1.45 18.01 -15.51
N TRP A 230 -1.04 19.08 -16.20
CA TRP A 230 -1.89 19.84 -17.13
C TRP A 230 -1.08 20.57 -18.21
N HIS A 231 -1.74 20.91 -19.32
CA HIS A 231 -1.16 21.69 -20.42
C HIS A 231 -1.51 23.18 -20.27
N GLU A 232 -0.52 24.06 -20.38
CA GLU A 232 -0.74 25.49 -20.25
C GLU A 232 0.11 26.34 -21.19
N LYS A 233 -0.49 27.40 -21.74
CA LYS A 233 0.23 28.39 -22.54
C LYS A 233 1.21 29.15 -21.66
N ILE A 234 2.47 29.21 -22.09
CA ILE A 234 3.49 30.00 -21.40
C ILE A 234 3.08 31.48 -21.36
N ALA A 235 2.46 31.98 -22.43
CA ALA A 235 2.05 33.38 -22.58
C ALA A 235 0.96 33.81 -21.59
N ASP A 236 0.10 32.90 -21.10
CA ASP A 236 -1.04 33.27 -20.25
C ASP A 236 -0.58 33.78 -18.87
N LYS A 237 0.51 33.21 -18.34
CA LYS A 237 1.13 33.63 -17.07
C LYS A 237 2.51 34.27 -17.24
N ASP A 238 3.01 34.37 -18.48
CA ASP A 238 4.35 34.87 -18.82
C ASP A 238 5.49 34.21 -18.02
N VAL A 239 5.38 32.91 -17.76
CA VAL A 239 6.32 32.15 -16.92
C VAL A 239 6.63 30.77 -17.52
N VAL A 240 7.88 30.33 -17.39
CA VAL A 240 8.33 28.98 -17.72
C VAL A 240 9.03 28.37 -16.51
N TYR A 241 8.77 27.10 -16.23
CA TYR A 241 9.38 26.38 -15.10
C TYR A 241 10.35 25.32 -15.61
N PRO A 242 11.54 25.15 -15.02
CA PRO A 242 12.37 23.99 -15.29
C PRO A 242 11.60 22.68 -15.05
N LEU A 243 11.75 21.72 -15.96
CA LEU A 243 11.09 20.40 -15.93
C LEU A 243 9.55 20.43 -15.93
N GLY A 244 8.94 21.60 -16.12
CA GLY A 244 7.49 21.80 -15.89
C GLY A 244 7.09 21.75 -14.41
N ASN A 245 8.03 21.77 -13.47
CA ASN A 245 7.77 21.72 -12.03
C ASN A 245 7.35 23.10 -11.51
N VAL A 246 6.07 23.32 -11.25
CA VAL A 246 5.61 24.62 -10.71
C VAL A 246 6.00 24.84 -9.25
N GLN A 247 6.59 23.83 -8.59
CA GLN A 247 7.11 23.85 -7.23
C GLN A 247 8.65 23.81 -7.21
N TYR A 248 9.31 24.10 -8.33
CA TYR A 248 10.76 24.04 -8.45
C TYR A 248 11.45 24.89 -7.36
N GLY A 249 12.34 24.28 -6.58
CA GLY A 249 12.87 24.85 -5.34
C GLY A 249 14.18 25.63 -5.48
N ALA A 250 14.85 25.57 -6.64
CA ALA A 250 16.14 26.25 -6.84
C ALA A 250 15.97 27.61 -7.52
N SER A 251 16.75 28.61 -7.10
CA SER A 251 16.70 30.00 -7.61
C SER A 251 17.45 30.23 -8.92
N GLY A 252 17.97 29.16 -9.55
CA GLY A 252 18.67 29.22 -10.82
C GLY A 252 18.56 27.92 -11.60
N TYR A 253 18.68 28.03 -12.92
CA TYR A 253 18.71 26.90 -13.85
C TYR A 253 19.69 27.20 -14.99
N GLU A 254 20.78 26.44 -15.11
CA GLU A 254 21.74 26.55 -16.22
C GLU A 254 22.18 28.01 -16.52
N GLY A 255 22.48 28.77 -15.45
CA GLY A 255 22.90 30.17 -15.53
C GLY A 255 21.76 31.19 -15.70
N VAL A 256 20.49 30.75 -15.79
CA VAL A 256 19.31 31.61 -15.75
C VAL A 256 18.85 31.80 -14.30
N THR A 257 18.70 33.05 -13.87
CA THR A 257 18.10 33.36 -12.56
C THR A 257 16.59 33.14 -12.60
N LEU A 258 16.05 32.49 -11.58
CA LEU A 258 14.63 32.21 -11.42
C LEU A 258 14.02 33.07 -10.31
N LEU A 259 12.72 33.31 -10.41
CA LEU A 259 11.92 34.15 -9.52
C LEU A 259 10.73 33.35 -8.98
N ASN A 260 10.39 33.53 -7.72
CA ASN A 260 9.31 32.80 -7.02
C ASN A 260 8.06 33.65 -6.77
N ASN A 261 7.96 34.81 -7.42
CA ASN A 261 6.87 35.78 -7.26
C ASN A 261 6.19 36.15 -8.60
N LEU A 262 6.29 35.25 -9.60
CA LEU A 262 5.73 35.47 -10.94
C LEU A 262 4.24 35.12 -11.05
N VAL A 263 3.72 34.35 -10.10
CA VAL A 263 2.34 33.87 -10.00
C VAL A 263 1.83 34.09 -8.58
N ALA A 264 0.52 33.93 -8.34
CA ALA A 264 -0.01 34.00 -6.99
C ALA A 264 0.46 32.80 -6.15
N GLN A 265 0.53 32.96 -4.83
CA GLN A 265 1.06 31.94 -3.91
C GLN A 265 0.35 30.58 -4.05
N GLY A 266 -0.97 30.59 -4.24
CA GLY A 266 -1.78 29.38 -4.38
C GLY A 266 -1.41 28.50 -5.57
N TYR A 267 -0.79 29.06 -6.61
CA TYR A 267 -0.45 28.33 -7.84
C TYR A 267 0.47 27.12 -7.60
N SER A 268 1.45 27.31 -6.71
CA SER A 268 2.50 26.35 -6.36
C SER A 268 2.23 25.64 -5.03
N ALA A 269 1.13 25.94 -4.34
CA ALA A 269 0.81 25.36 -3.04
C ALA A 269 0.54 23.84 -3.14
N PHE A 270 0.92 23.10 -2.10
CA PHE A 270 0.58 21.68 -1.96
C PHE A 270 -0.93 21.47 -1.74
N GLY A 271 -1.59 22.36 -1.02
CA GLY A 271 -3.02 22.22 -0.72
C GLY A 271 -3.63 23.53 -0.26
N GLU A 272 -4.90 23.49 0.10
CA GLU A 272 -5.60 24.68 0.62
C GLU A 272 -4.95 25.25 1.88
N TRP A 273 -4.41 24.37 2.72
CA TRP A 273 -3.71 24.68 3.97
C TRP A 273 -2.34 25.36 3.79
N ASP A 274 -1.75 25.30 2.59
CA ASP A 274 -0.40 25.75 2.33
C ASP A 274 -0.37 27.21 1.86
N GLU A 275 0.11 28.08 2.74
CA GLU A 275 0.26 29.53 2.52
C GLU A 275 1.69 29.95 2.20
N ASN A 276 2.65 29.02 2.18
CA ASN A 276 4.08 29.33 2.16
C ASN A 276 4.80 28.89 0.88
N THR A 277 4.40 27.76 0.29
CA THR A 277 5.14 27.21 -0.85
C THR A 277 5.05 28.13 -2.07
N GLN A 278 6.21 28.42 -2.65
CA GLN A 278 6.35 29.16 -3.90
C GLN A 278 7.33 28.42 -4.81
N GLY A 279 7.04 28.34 -6.10
CA GLY A 279 7.95 27.76 -7.08
C GLY A 279 8.75 28.80 -7.85
N TYR A 280 10.02 28.50 -8.10
CA TYR A 280 10.93 29.33 -8.89
C TYR A 280 10.76 29.05 -10.39
N GLY A 281 10.41 30.08 -11.15
CA GLY A 281 10.31 30.05 -12.61
C GLY A 281 11.00 31.23 -13.27
N ALA A 282 11.14 31.20 -14.59
CA ALA A 282 11.67 32.31 -15.37
C ALA A 282 10.54 33.09 -16.05
N LYS A 283 10.60 34.42 -16.01
CA LYS A 283 9.66 35.28 -16.71
C LYS A 283 9.95 35.23 -18.22
N TRP A 284 9.04 34.64 -18.98
CA TRP A 284 9.27 34.27 -20.39
C TRP A 284 9.62 35.47 -21.28
N SER A 285 8.86 36.56 -21.16
CA SER A 285 9.09 37.80 -21.93
C SER A 285 10.43 38.47 -21.65
N SER A 286 11.04 38.19 -20.49
CA SER A 286 12.32 38.78 -20.08
C SER A 286 13.55 37.98 -20.53
N LEU A 287 13.35 36.74 -20.98
CA LEU A 287 14.44 35.88 -21.43
C LEU A 287 15.00 36.33 -22.79
N THR A 288 16.33 36.29 -22.90
CA THR A 288 17.03 36.41 -24.18
C THR A 288 16.72 35.22 -25.10
N ASP A 289 16.95 35.37 -26.40
CA ASP A 289 16.70 34.29 -27.36
C ASP A 289 17.55 33.04 -27.08
N ALA A 290 18.78 33.21 -26.59
CA ALA A 290 19.63 32.09 -26.18
C ALA A 290 19.04 31.34 -24.96
N GLN A 291 18.51 32.07 -23.98
CA GLN A 291 17.87 31.46 -22.81
C GLN A 291 16.52 30.81 -23.17
N LYS A 292 15.75 31.39 -24.09
CA LYS A 292 14.55 30.72 -24.62
C LYS A 292 14.93 29.44 -25.35
N ALA A 293 15.97 29.47 -26.19
CA ALA A 293 16.46 28.29 -26.89
C ALA A 293 16.87 27.18 -25.92
N LEU A 294 17.55 27.51 -24.81
CA LEU A 294 17.87 26.57 -23.73
C LEU A 294 16.60 25.84 -23.24
N PHE A 295 15.58 26.59 -22.80
CA PHE A 295 14.34 25.99 -22.30
C PHE A 295 13.58 25.18 -23.37
N LEU A 296 13.61 25.61 -24.63
CA LEU A 296 12.88 24.95 -25.72
C LEU A 296 13.56 23.68 -26.20
N SER A 297 14.90 23.62 -26.12
CA SER A 297 15.71 22.54 -26.68
C SER A 297 15.74 21.26 -25.84
N GLU A 298 15.38 21.35 -24.55
CA GLU A 298 15.37 20.23 -23.62
C GLU A 298 13.99 19.56 -23.55
N PRO A 299 13.85 18.30 -24.02
CA PRO A 299 12.57 17.59 -24.01
C PRO A 299 11.96 17.42 -22.61
N GLU A 300 12.79 17.35 -21.56
CA GLU A 300 12.40 17.18 -20.16
C GLU A 300 11.60 18.38 -19.62
N HIS A 301 11.70 19.54 -20.26
CA HIS A 301 10.88 20.71 -19.93
C HIS A 301 9.45 20.62 -20.45
N ASN A 302 9.15 19.62 -21.27
CA ASN A 302 7.84 19.34 -21.85
C ASN A 302 7.22 20.57 -22.54
N ILE A 303 8.02 21.31 -23.30
CA ILE A 303 7.56 22.46 -24.07
C ILE A 303 7.37 22.07 -25.53
N TYR A 304 6.22 22.40 -26.09
CA TYR A 304 5.96 22.27 -27.51
C TYR A 304 5.30 23.51 -28.09
N PHE A 305 5.49 23.73 -29.38
CA PHE A 305 4.78 24.76 -30.13
C PHE A 305 3.52 24.19 -30.79
N ASP A 306 2.36 24.79 -30.50
CA ASP A 306 1.11 24.50 -31.21
C ASP A 306 0.91 25.51 -32.35
N PRO A 307 1.04 25.09 -33.62
CA PRO A 307 0.85 25.99 -34.76
C PRO A 307 -0.59 26.46 -34.92
N LYS A 308 -1.59 25.73 -34.40
CA LYS A 308 -3.01 26.15 -34.46
C LYS A 308 -3.31 27.23 -33.43
N ALA A 309 -2.79 27.08 -32.22
CA ALA A 309 -2.91 28.10 -31.18
C ALA A 309 -1.91 29.25 -31.35
N ASN A 310 -0.90 29.06 -32.20
CA ASN A 310 0.25 29.95 -32.38
C ASN A 310 0.91 30.31 -31.04
N ALA A 311 1.12 29.30 -30.20
CA ALA A 311 1.58 29.48 -28.82
C ALA A 311 2.53 28.36 -28.39
N TYR A 312 3.44 28.69 -27.48
CA TYR A 312 4.20 27.71 -26.72
C TYR A 312 3.37 27.19 -25.55
N ILE A 313 3.27 25.88 -25.47
CA ILE A 313 2.60 25.17 -24.39
C ILE A 313 3.65 24.43 -23.59
N GLN A 314 3.61 24.59 -22.27
CA GLN A 314 4.36 23.75 -21.35
C GLN A 314 3.39 22.78 -20.69
N VAL A 315 3.76 21.49 -20.64
CA VAL A 315 3.07 20.55 -19.75
C VAL A 315 3.69 20.69 -18.37
N ARG A 316 2.87 21.13 -17.43
CA ARG A 316 3.27 21.46 -16.05
C ARG A 316 2.75 20.38 -15.10
N TYR A 317 3.42 20.27 -13.96
CA TYR A 317 2.95 19.43 -12.87
C TYR A 317 3.15 20.09 -11.51
N ARG A 318 2.40 19.59 -10.53
CA ARG A 318 2.61 19.83 -9.10
C ARG A 318 2.29 18.60 -8.28
N ILE A 319 2.85 18.51 -7.09
CA ILE A 319 2.42 17.58 -6.05
C ILE A 319 1.40 18.28 -5.17
N ARG A 320 0.30 17.59 -4.89
CA ARG A 320 -0.77 18.03 -4.01
C ARG A 320 -0.82 17.17 -2.75
N VAL A 321 -1.12 17.80 -1.62
CA VAL A 321 -1.39 17.17 -0.33
C VAL A 321 -2.72 17.70 0.19
N VAL A 322 -3.72 16.83 0.23
CA VAL A 322 -5.08 17.16 0.66
C VAL A 322 -5.32 16.61 2.07
N GLU A 323 -5.76 17.49 2.98
CA GLU A 323 -6.18 17.09 4.33
C GLU A 323 -7.36 16.11 4.25
N GLY A 324 -7.22 14.93 4.86
CA GLY A 324 -8.35 14.01 5.00
C GLY A 324 -9.45 14.57 5.92
N LEU A 325 -10.66 14.03 5.81
CA LEU A 325 -11.78 14.38 6.69
C LEU A 325 -12.06 13.30 7.76
N GLY A 326 -11.14 12.35 7.88
CA GLY A 326 -11.14 11.17 8.74
C GLY A 326 -10.21 10.09 8.16
N ASP A 327 -10.29 8.86 8.67
CA ASP A 327 -9.32 7.80 8.31
C ASP A 327 -9.71 6.98 7.05
N ASN A 328 -10.98 7.00 6.66
CA ASN A 328 -11.51 6.17 5.56
C ASN A 328 -11.77 6.99 4.30
N TRP A 329 -11.06 6.67 3.23
CA TRP A 329 -11.25 7.26 1.90
C TRP A 329 -12.06 6.33 0.99
N ASP A 330 -13.06 6.86 0.30
CA ASP A 330 -13.92 6.11 -0.63
C ASP A 330 -13.22 5.73 -1.94
N GLY A 331 -12.35 6.59 -2.49
CA GLY A 331 -11.69 6.33 -3.77
C GLY A 331 -10.41 7.14 -3.95
N TYR A 332 -9.28 6.46 -4.03
CA TYR A 332 -7.97 7.12 -4.09
C TYR A 332 -6.96 6.37 -4.97
N ARG A 333 -7.24 5.13 -5.39
CA ARG A 333 -6.51 4.42 -6.45
C ARG A 333 -7.35 4.36 -7.71
N ALA A 334 -6.70 4.52 -8.86
CA ALA A 334 -7.37 4.52 -10.15
C ALA A 334 -7.99 3.17 -10.55
N ALA A 335 -7.81 2.13 -9.74
CA ALA A 335 -8.43 0.82 -9.92
C ALA A 335 -9.57 0.56 -8.93
N ASP A 336 -9.86 1.48 -8.01
CA ASP A 336 -10.93 1.29 -7.03
C ASP A 336 -12.32 1.35 -7.69
N ASN A 337 -13.26 0.56 -7.18
CA ASN A 337 -14.67 0.52 -7.62
C ASN A 337 -15.38 1.89 -7.60
N ALA A 338 -14.85 2.88 -6.86
CA ALA A 338 -15.44 4.21 -6.74
C ALA A 338 -15.46 5.02 -8.05
N SER A 339 -14.68 4.66 -9.07
CA SER A 339 -14.58 5.33 -10.38
C SER A 339 -14.16 6.81 -10.33
N THR A 340 -13.85 7.36 -9.15
CA THR A 340 -13.59 8.79 -8.91
C THR A 340 -12.63 8.97 -7.74
N MET A 341 -11.81 10.01 -7.78
CA MET A 341 -10.92 10.39 -6.67
C MET A 341 -11.69 11.23 -5.65
N ARG A 342 -11.95 10.68 -4.46
CA ARG A 342 -12.82 11.27 -3.44
C ARG A 342 -12.54 10.75 -2.04
N TYR A 343 -12.77 11.61 -1.05
CA TYR A 343 -12.84 11.19 0.35
C TYR A 343 -14.14 10.47 0.65
N SER A 344 -15.26 11.04 0.23
CA SER A 344 -16.60 10.46 0.35
C SER A 344 -17.45 10.77 -0.87
N THR A 345 -18.61 10.12 -1.02
CA THR A 345 -19.60 10.43 -2.09
C THR A 345 -20.02 11.91 -2.17
N ASN A 346 -19.82 12.72 -1.11
CA ASN A 346 -20.11 14.16 -1.09
C ASN A 346 -18.84 15.03 -1.20
N ARG A 347 -17.65 14.43 -1.24
CA ARG A 347 -16.35 15.12 -1.15
C ARG A 347 -15.37 14.57 -2.17
N TYR A 348 -15.52 15.05 -3.40
CA TYR A 348 -14.62 14.76 -4.51
C TYR A 348 -13.39 15.66 -4.49
N ILE A 349 -12.25 15.12 -4.93
CA ILE A 349 -11.03 15.92 -5.08
C ILE A 349 -11.19 16.85 -6.27
N LYS A 350 -10.96 18.13 -6.02
CA LYS A 350 -11.08 19.19 -7.03
C LYS A 350 -9.78 19.33 -7.84
N PRO A 351 -9.83 19.19 -9.17
CA PRO A 351 -8.74 19.56 -10.07
C PRO A 351 -8.48 21.06 -9.98
N TRP A 352 -7.21 21.44 -9.93
CA TRP A 352 -6.81 22.84 -9.98
C TRP A 352 -6.35 23.23 -11.40
N GLY A 353 -5.57 22.39 -12.11
CA GLY A 353 -5.00 22.74 -13.42
C GLY A 353 -4.39 24.16 -13.46
N PHE A 354 -4.63 24.91 -14.53
CA PHE A 354 -4.21 26.32 -14.61
C PHE A 354 -5.00 27.28 -13.70
N ASN A 355 -6.12 26.82 -13.11
CA ASN A 355 -7.09 27.60 -12.33
C ASN A 355 -6.78 27.71 -10.83
N ALA A 356 -5.58 27.29 -10.40
CA ALA A 356 -5.16 27.31 -9.00
C ALA A 356 -5.26 28.69 -8.31
N ASP A 357 -5.33 29.79 -9.07
CA ASP A 357 -5.34 31.17 -8.57
C ASP A 357 -6.73 31.87 -8.58
N GLY A 358 -7.81 31.18 -9.00
CA GLY A 358 -9.14 31.79 -9.22
C GLY A 358 -10.12 31.77 -8.02
N ASP A 359 -11.32 32.35 -8.23
CA ASP A 359 -12.42 32.59 -7.25
C ASP A 359 -13.05 31.33 -6.61
N THR A 360 -12.43 30.16 -6.77
CA THR A 360 -12.88 28.90 -6.18
C THR A 360 -11.71 28.03 -5.69
N ARG A 361 -10.70 28.60 -5.02
CA ARG A 361 -9.67 27.81 -4.32
C ARG A 361 -10.36 26.82 -3.35
N GLY A 362 -9.93 25.56 -3.37
CA GLY A 362 -10.46 24.52 -2.49
C GLY A 362 -9.98 23.11 -2.88
N ASP A 363 -9.72 22.26 -1.88
CA ASP A 363 -9.30 20.87 -2.11
C ASP A 363 -10.47 19.96 -2.51
N TYR A 364 -11.69 20.30 -2.07
CA TYR A 364 -12.90 19.51 -2.24
C TYR A 364 -13.99 20.24 -3.04
N ILE A 365 -14.83 19.47 -3.74
CA ILE A 365 -16.02 19.97 -4.45
C ILE A 365 -17.22 19.00 -4.31
N PHE A 366 -18.43 19.54 -4.48
CA PHE A 366 -19.69 18.80 -4.60
C PHE A 366 -20.24 18.93 -6.03
N GLY A 367 -20.83 17.86 -6.58
CA GLY A 367 -21.36 17.87 -7.95
C GLY A 367 -20.26 17.63 -8.99
N ASN A 368 -20.40 18.16 -10.21
CA ASN A 368 -19.49 17.93 -11.34
C ASN A 368 -18.10 18.57 -11.15
N TYR A 369 -17.17 18.36 -12.10
CA TYR A 369 -15.81 18.93 -12.11
C TYR A 369 -14.78 18.30 -11.15
N PHE A 370 -14.64 16.98 -11.21
CA PHE A 370 -13.68 16.24 -10.39
C PHE A 370 -12.92 15.17 -11.19
N PHE A 371 -11.99 14.49 -10.53
CA PHE A 371 -11.17 13.43 -11.12
C PHE A 371 -11.93 12.09 -11.21
N PHE A 372 -12.00 11.53 -12.42
CA PHE A 372 -12.56 10.21 -12.73
C PHE A 372 -11.45 9.22 -13.03
N VAL A 373 -11.69 7.94 -12.79
CA VAL A 373 -10.82 6.88 -13.29
C VAL A 373 -10.78 6.94 -14.82
N SER A 374 -9.58 7.02 -15.39
CA SER A 374 -9.40 7.13 -16.85
C SER A 374 -9.83 5.85 -17.59
N LYS A 375 -9.63 4.68 -16.98
CA LYS A 375 -10.06 3.38 -17.53
C LYS A 375 -11.57 3.19 -17.36
N GLY A 376 -12.26 2.94 -18.47
CA GLY A 376 -13.68 2.56 -18.53
C GLY A 376 -14.65 3.73 -18.73
N HIS A 377 -14.18 4.98 -18.62
CA HIS A 377 -15.04 6.16 -18.77
C HIS A 377 -15.05 6.64 -20.24
N GLY A 378 -16.17 6.46 -20.94
CA GLY A 378 -16.34 6.77 -22.37
C GLY A 378 -16.18 8.25 -22.76
N GLU A 379 -15.98 9.14 -21.78
CA GLU A 379 -15.78 10.59 -21.97
C GLU A 379 -14.34 11.06 -21.68
N SER A 380 -13.39 10.14 -21.45
CA SER A 380 -11.97 10.48 -21.26
C SER A 380 -11.32 10.88 -22.59
N LEU A 381 -10.55 11.97 -22.58
CA LEU A 381 -9.82 12.51 -23.73
C LEU A 381 -8.75 11.56 -24.29
N ASP A 382 -8.21 10.68 -23.46
CA ASP A 382 -6.92 10.04 -23.70
C ASP A 382 -6.96 8.50 -23.70
N GLY A 383 -8.17 7.93 -23.81
CA GLY A 383 -8.40 6.48 -23.86
C GLY A 383 -8.34 5.78 -22.50
N LEU A 384 -8.58 4.46 -22.51
CA LEU A 384 -8.62 3.57 -21.34
C LEU A 384 -7.21 3.39 -20.72
N GLN A 385 -6.67 4.39 -20.01
CA GLN A 385 -5.37 4.27 -19.35
C GLN A 385 -5.54 3.83 -17.89
N SER A 386 -4.88 2.72 -17.52
CA SER A 386 -4.78 2.27 -16.13
C SER A 386 -3.84 3.18 -15.34
N GLY A 387 -4.11 3.37 -14.04
CA GLY A 387 -3.18 3.97 -13.07
C GLY A 387 -3.29 5.48 -12.85
N SER A 388 -4.09 6.21 -13.63
CA SER A 388 -4.37 7.64 -13.41
C SER A 388 -5.86 7.97 -13.33
N PHE A 389 -6.13 9.13 -12.74
CA PHE A 389 -7.40 9.82 -12.86
C PHE A 389 -7.30 10.97 -13.85
N GLY A 390 -8.41 11.36 -14.46
CA GLY A 390 -8.51 12.48 -15.39
C GLY A 390 -9.87 13.19 -15.29
N VAL A 391 -9.93 14.42 -15.77
CA VAL A 391 -11.19 15.16 -15.92
C VAL A 391 -11.95 14.72 -17.17
N ARG A 392 -13.28 14.93 -17.20
CA ARG A 392 -14.08 14.65 -18.40
C ARG A 392 -13.69 15.55 -19.56
N HIS A 393 -13.82 15.05 -20.79
CA HIS A 393 -13.54 15.83 -22.00
C HIS A 393 -14.32 17.15 -22.05
N SER A 394 -15.59 17.15 -21.66
CA SER A 394 -16.43 18.35 -21.64
C SER A 394 -15.98 19.40 -20.62
N GLU A 395 -15.27 18.97 -19.58
CA GLU A 395 -14.80 19.83 -18.48
C GLU A 395 -13.34 20.22 -18.65
N ALA A 396 -12.58 19.50 -19.47
CA ALA A 396 -11.17 19.70 -19.74
C ALA A 396 -10.78 21.16 -20.00
N PRO A 397 -11.49 21.92 -20.87
CA PRO A 397 -11.13 23.31 -21.17
C PRO A 397 -11.12 24.25 -19.96
N ASN A 398 -11.74 23.87 -18.84
CA ASN A 398 -11.70 24.66 -17.60
C ASN A 398 -10.38 24.49 -16.85
N TYR A 399 -9.57 23.47 -17.14
CA TYR A 399 -8.38 23.13 -16.36
C TYR A 399 -7.11 23.05 -17.19
N SER A 400 -7.24 22.69 -18.47
CA SER A 400 -6.15 22.65 -19.45
C SER A 400 -6.70 22.46 -20.86
N GLU A 401 -5.93 22.77 -21.90
CA GLU A 401 -6.33 22.48 -23.29
C GLU A 401 -6.65 20.99 -23.55
N ARG A 402 -6.08 20.08 -22.73
CA ARG A 402 -6.29 18.63 -22.79
C ARG A 402 -6.78 18.01 -21.49
N GLY A 403 -7.32 18.83 -20.59
CA GLY A 403 -7.74 18.37 -19.27
C GLY A 403 -6.58 18.17 -18.30
N CYS A 404 -6.93 17.85 -17.07
CA CYS A 404 -6.00 17.66 -15.98
C CYS A 404 -6.02 16.19 -15.54
N ASN A 405 -4.83 15.63 -15.29
CA ASN A 405 -4.65 14.25 -14.87
C ASN A 405 -4.00 14.18 -13.49
N ALA A 406 -4.31 13.13 -12.74
CA ALA A 406 -3.75 12.89 -11.42
C ALA A 406 -3.22 11.44 -11.28
N VAL A 407 -2.05 11.30 -10.65
CA VAL A 407 -1.46 10.00 -10.27
C VAL A 407 -1.22 9.99 -8.76
N PRO A 408 -1.87 9.08 -8.01
CA PRO A 408 -1.66 8.95 -6.56
C PRO A 408 -0.22 8.61 -6.19
N ILE A 409 0.24 9.13 -5.06
CA ILE A 409 1.60 8.89 -4.51
C ILE A 409 1.53 8.19 -3.16
N ALA A 410 0.76 8.73 -2.20
CA ALA A 410 0.70 8.18 -0.86
C ALA A 410 -0.61 8.52 -0.15
N LEU A 411 -1.01 7.66 0.79
CA LEU A 411 -1.89 8.03 1.90
C LEU A 411 -1.05 8.02 3.18
N VAL A 412 -1.18 9.05 4.01
CA VAL A 412 -0.40 9.17 5.26
C VAL A 412 -1.34 9.30 6.45
N GLN A 413 -1.35 8.27 7.30
CA GLN A 413 -2.07 8.28 8.58
C GLN A 413 -1.42 9.26 9.55
N ARG A 414 -2.19 10.23 10.05
CA ARG A 414 -1.70 11.22 11.01
C ARG A 414 -2.01 10.79 12.44
N MET A 415 -1.06 11.01 13.35
CA MET A 415 -1.35 11.08 14.80
C MET A 415 -2.08 12.39 15.10
N ASN A 416 -2.33 12.71 16.38
CA ASN A 416 -2.90 14.01 16.75
C ASN A 416 -2.15 14.71 17.89
N GLN A 417 -2.35 16.02 17.96
CA GLN A 417 -1.64 16.90 18.89
C GLN A 417 -2.08 16.71 20.36
N GLY A 418 -3.27 16.14 20.59
CA GLY A 418 -3.84 15.97 21.92
C GLY A 418 -3.04 15.02 22.82
N ALA A 419 -3.35 15.04 24.11
CA ALA A 419 -2.74 14.16 25.11
C ALA A 419 -3.06 12.69 24.84
N TYR A 420 -2.06 11.82 24.96
CA TYR A 420 -2.26 10.38 24.84
C TYR A 420 -3.04 9.83 26.05
N HIS A 421 -4.15 9.13 25.79
CA HIS A 421 -4.86 8.32 26.79
C HIS A 421 -5.38 7.03 26.13
N PRO A 422 -5.22 5.84 26.74
CA PRO A 422 -5.53 4.57 26.07
C PRO A 422 -7.02 4.36 25.80
N SER A 423 -7.92 5.07 26.49
CA SER A 423 -9.38 5.02 26.24
C SER A 423 -9.89 6.19 25.39
N TYR A 424 -9.38 7.41 25.62
CA TYR A 424 -10.05 8.64 25.18
C TYR A 424 -9.34 9.33 24.03
N ASN A 425 -8.04 9.08 23.86
CA ASN A 425 -7.28 9.56 22.71
C ASN A 425 -6.08 8.63 22.42
N PRO A 426 -6.34 7.42 21.89
CA PRO A 426 -5.27 6.46 21.59
C PRO A 426 -4.29 6.93 20.52
N MET A 427 -4.62 7.99 19.76
CA MET A 427 -3.76 8.60 18.73
C MET A 427 -3.06 9.88 19.19
N GLY A 428 -3.26 10.29 20.45
CA GLY A 428 -2.58 11.45 21.01
C GLY A 428 -1.07 11.24 21.16
N CYS A 429 -0.33 12.35 21.10
CA CYS A 429 1.12 12.38 21.29
C CYS A 429 1.56 13.22 22.50
N ALA A 430 0.77 14.22 22.89
CA ALA A 430 1.14 15.10 24.00
C ALA A 430 1.10 14.36 25.34
N MET A 431 1.85 14.91 26.29
CA MET A 431 1.73 14.58 27.70
C MET A 431 0.54 15.31 28.34
N VAL A 432 0.28 14.99 29.60
CA VAL A 432 -0.79 15.58 30.41
C VAL A 432 -0.22 16.62 31.37
N VAL A 433 -0.96 17.72 31.57
CA VAL A 433 -0.69 18.77 32.55
C VAL A 433 -0.84 18.22 33.97
N VAL A 434 0.06 18.62 34.87
CA VAL A 434 -0.01 18.29 36.31
C VAL A 434 -1.01 19.19 37.03
N GLU A 435 -1.73 18.67 38.02
CA GLU A 435 -2.80 19.39 38.73
C GLU A 435 -2.34 20.75 39.31
N ASN A 436 -1.15 20.78 39.92
CA ASN A 436 -0.51 21.97 40.50
C ASN A 436 0.37 22.78 39.51
N GLY A 437 0.40 22.37 38.24
CA GLY A 437 1.14 23.03 37.16
C GLY A 437 2.66 22.83 37.12
N GLY A 438 3.30 23.45 36.13
CA GLY A 438 4.77 23.55 36.01
C GLY A 438 5.52 22.29 35.56
N SER A 439 4.81 21.23 35.16
CA SER A 439 5.42 20.00 34.63
C SER A 439 4.42 19.22 33.77
N ALA A 440 4.94 18.32 32.93
CA ALA A 440 4.19 17.41 32.07
C ALA A 440 4.40 15.96 32.52
N ARG A 441 3.36 15.12 32.48
CA ARG A 441 3.41 13.71 32.90
C ARG A 441 2.62 12.81 31.94
N CYS A 442 2.96 11.52 31.91
CA CYS A 442 2.16 10.54 31.17
C CYS A 442 0.81 10.33 31.89
N TRP A 443 -0.22 9.90 31.16
CA TRP A 443 -1.58 9.70 31.69
C TRP A 443 -1.66 8.81 32.94
N TRP A 444 -0.74 7.86 33.09
CA TRP A 444 -0.71 6.89 34.19
C TRP A 444 0.02 7.42 35.44
N ASP A 445 0.72 8.56 35.37
CA ASP A 445 1.39 9.12 36.54
C ASP A 445 0.35 9.77 37.46
N GLY A 446 0.33 9.41 38.76
CA GLY A 446 -0.68 9.89 39.71
C GLY A 446 -0.67 11.41 39.98
N ARG A 447 0.21 12.19 39.35
CA ARG A 447 0.20 13.66 39.37
C ARG A 447 -0.40 14.29 38.11
N ALA A 448 -0.59 13.51 37.05
CA ALA A 448 -1.26 13.96 35.84
C ALA A 448 -2.73 14.25 36.17
N ARG A 449 -3.31 15.27 35.52
CA ARG A 449 -4.75 15.48 35.57
C ARG A 449 -5.48 14.29 34.95
N GLU A 450 -6.54 13.84 35.61
CA GLU A 450 -7.33 12.72 35.13
C GLU A 450 -8.08 13.10 33.85
N ILE A 451 -7.88 12.33 32.78
CA ILE A 451 -8.64 12.46 31.53
C ILE A 451 -9.79 11.47 31.58
N THR A 452 -11.01 11.98 31.48
CA THR A 452 -12.28 11.20 31.56
C THR A 452 -13.11 11.31 30.28
N SER A 453 -12.63 12.03 29.27
CA SER A 453 -13.30 12.18 27.98
C SER A 453 -12.32 12.56 26.88
N THR A 454 -12.71 12.31 25.62
CA THR A 454 -11.92 12.71 24.45
C THR A 454 -11.72 14.23 24.37
N ASN A 455 -12.72 15.04 24.71
CA ASN A 455 -12.59 16.51 24.72
C ASN A 455 -11.44 16.99 25.62
N GLN A 456 -11.35 16.44 26.83
CA GLN A 456 -10.26 16.80 27.76
C GLN A 456 -8.89 16.50 27.14
N ALA A 457 -8.74 15.41 26.40
CA ALA A 457 -7.48 15.10 25.73
C ALA A 457 -7.03 16.15 24.70
N PHE A 458 -7.93 17.02 24.21
CA PHE A 458 -7.61 18.12 23.28
C PHE A 458 -7.73 19.51 23.92
N THR A 459 -7.99 19.59 25.21
CA THR A 459 -8.14 20.87 25.92
C THR A 459 -6.78 21.36 26.39
N TYR A 460 -6.22 22.36 25.71
CA TYR A 460 -4.97 23.01 26.10
C TYR A 460 -5.18 24.08 27.19
N PRO A 461 -4.16 24.36 28.02
CA PRO A 461 -4.14 25.48 28.94
C PRO A 461 -4.39 26.82 28.22
N THR A 462 -5.22 27.68 28.81
CA THR A 462 -5.34 29.09 28.44
C THR A 462 -4.46 29.98 29.31
N SER A 463 -4.03 29.49 30.47
CA SER A 463 -3.06 30.16 31.33
C SER A 463 -1.66 30.15 30.71
N GLY A 464 -0.85 31.18 31.03
CA GLY A 464 0.58 31.15 30.74
C GLY A 464 1.33 30.20 31.68
N TYR A 465 2.56 29.82 31.32
CA TYR A 465 3.39 28.97 32.17
C TYR A 465 3.64 29.61 33.56
N PRO A 466 3.48 28.88 34.69
CA PRO A 466 3.12 27.46 34.77
C PRO A 466 1.64 27.21 34.50
N TYR A 467 1.35 26.22 33.66
CA TYR A 467 -0.02 25.86 33.27
C TYR A 467 -0.81 25.31 34.46
N THR A 468 -1.91 25.97 34.83
CA THR A 468 -2.79 25.58 35.97
C THR A 468 -4.21 25.24 35.54
N ASP A 469 -4.47 25.22 34.24
CA ASP A 469 -5.71 24.82 33.59
C ASP A 469 -5.41 23.86 32.42
N GLY A 470 -6.46 23.43 31.71
CA GLY A 470 -6.34 22.45 30.62
C GLY A 470 -5.88 21.07 31.07
N PHE A 471 -5.62 20.21 30.08
CA PHE A 471 -5.23 18.82 30.26
C PHE A 471 -4.08 18.43 29.32
N ALA A 472 -4.12 18.81 28.05
CA ALA A 472 -3.05 18.54 27.10
C ALA A 472 -1.88 19.52 27.29
N TYR A 473 -0.68 19.01 27.53
CA TYR A 473 0.48 19.86 27.77
C TYR A 473 1.05 20.36 26.43
N PRO A 474 1.08 21.69 26.18
CA PRO A 474 1.60 22.24 24.93
C PRO A 474 3.12 22.00 24.82
N ASP A 475 3.67 21.98 23.61
CA ASP A 475 5.10 21.75 23.35
C ASP A 475 5.62 20.35 23.76
N THR A 476 4.74 19.36 23.89
CA THR A 476 5.11 17.94 24.05
C THR A 476 4.52 17.09 22.94
N GLY A 477 5.15 15.93 22.67
CA GLY A 477 4.71 15.02 21.63
C GLY A 477 4.94 15.56 20.22
N LEU A 478 5.94 16.42 20.02
CA LEU A 478 6.35 16.97 18.72
C LEU A 478 7.88 16.97 18.59
N ILE A 479 8.38 17.01 17.36
CA ILE A 479 9.81 17.13 17.06
C ILE A 479 10.34 18.46 17.62
N GLY A 480 11.43 18.38 18.38
CA GLY A 480 12.05 19.57 19.00
C GLY A 480 11.25 20.16 20.17
N GLY A 481 10.24 19.44 20.67
CA GLY A 481 9.50 19.79 21.88
C GLY A 481 10.35 19.72 23.16
N VAL A 482 9.75 20.06 24.30
CA VAL A 482 10.45 20.14 25.59
C VAL A 482 11.06 18.77 25.96
N ASN A 483 12.40 18.70 26.02
CA ASN A 483 13.18 17.52 26.42
C ASN A 483 12.76 16.19 25.74
N ASP A 484 12.30 16.24 24.48
CA ASP A 484 11.82 15.07 23.71
C ASP A 484 10.70 14.28 24.41
N TYR A 485 9.89 14.98 25.21
CA TYR A 485 8.81 14.37 25.96
C TYR A 485 7.62 14.02 25.07
N SER A 486 7.14 12.77 25.19
CA SER A 486 5.96 12.24 24.52
C SER A 486 5.08 11.49 25.51
N GLY A 487 3.76 11.60 25.34
CA GLY A 487 2.79 10.79 26.10
C GLY A 487 2.81 9.31 25.69
N ARG A 488 3.29 8.99 24.49
CA ARG A 488 3.21 7.65 23.91
C ARG A 488 4.31 6.72 24.35
N GLN A 489 3.99 5.44 24.39
CA GLN A 489 4.90 4.37 24.80
C GLN A 489 5.39 3.51 23.63
N ASP A 490 4.76 3.64 22.47
CA ASP A 490 5.09 2.97 21.21
C ASP A 490 6.03 3.81 20.32
N GLN A 491 6.28 3.35 19.08
CA GLN A 491 7.19 3.95 18.12
C GLN A 491 6.77 5.36 17.63
N TYR A 492 5.50 5.75 17.74
CA TYR A 492 4.96 6.98 17.14
C TYR A 492 5.01 8.22 18.04
N LYS A 493 6.17 8.52 18.59
CA LYS A 493 6.36 9.55 19.65
C LYS A 493 5.84 10.96 19.32
N TYR A 494 5.92 11.40 18.06
CA TYR A 494 5.69 12.78 17.68
C TYR A 494 4.56 12.91 16.66
N HIS A 495 3.64 13.87 16.86
CA HIS A 495 2.49 14.04 15.97
C HIS A 495 2.83 14.71 14.64
N ASP A 496 3.90 15.49 14.63
CA ASP A 496 4.45 16.18 13.47
C ASP A 496 5.53 15.36 12.77
N ALA A 497 5.95 14.21 13.30
CA ALA A 497 6.72 13.24 12.54
C ALA A 497 5.81 12.45 11.58
N ILE A 498 6.32 12.13 10.39
CA ILE A 498 5.73 11.11 9.52
C ILE A 498 6.62 9.89 9.63
N TYR A 499 6.11 8.80 10.17
CA TYR A 499 6.84 7.55 10.33
C TYR A 499 6.60 6.63 9.15
N ALA A 500 7.57 5.74 8.83
CA ALA A 500 7.42 4.87 7.67
C ALA A 500 6.16 3.99 7.76
N GLY A 501 5.82 3.52 8.96
CA GLY A 501 4.62 2.71 9.20
C GLY A 501 3.28 3.43 9.00
N GLN A 502 3.26 4.76 8.90
CA GLN A 502 2.05 5.56 8.62
C GLN A 502 1.78 5.74 7.12
N VAL A 503 2.77 5.43 6.28
CA VAL A 503 2.72 5.73 4.84
C VAL A 503 2.29 4.50 4.07
N GLU A 504 1.17 4.63 3.37
CA GLU A 504 0.79 3.73 2.29
C GLU A 504 1.32 4.27 0.98
N ASP A 505 2.28 3.57 0.37
CA ASP A 505 2.76 3.87 -0.97
C ASP A 505 1.68 3.51 -2.01
N LEU A 506 1.16 4.52 -2.71
CA LEU A 506 0.16 4.36 -3.76
C LEU A 506 0.77 4.32 -5.16
N ARG A 507 2.07 4.60 -5.30
CA ARG A 507 2.72 4.68 -6.61
C ARG A 507 2.67 3.32 -7.29
N LEU A 508 2.28 3.31 -8.56
CA LEU A 508 2.19 2.09 -9.37
C LEU A 508 3.33 2.01 -10.38
N ASN A 509 3.88 0.82 -10.57
CA ASN A 509 4.91 0.59 -11.59
C ASN A 509 4.26 0.62 -12.99
N ALA A 510 4.71 1.57 -13.81
CA ALA A 510 4.21 1.75 -15.18
C ALA A 510 4.95 0.90 -16.21
N ASN A 511 6.07 0.27 -15.85
CA ASN A 511 6.79 -0.63 -16.76
C ASN A 511 5.94 -1.87 -17.08
N LYS A 512 6.09 -2.41 -18.30
CA LYS A 512 5.55 -3.74 -18.62
C LYS A 512 6.34 -4.79 -17.85
N LEU A 513 5.68 -5.50 -16.93
CA LEU A 513 6.32 -6.42 -16.00
C LEU A 513 6.31 -7.85 -16.54
N ASP A 514 7.45 -8.54 -16.42
CA ASP A 514 7.49 -10.00 -16.53
C ASP A 514 6.82 -10.59 -15.28
N VAL A 515 5.61 -11.14 -15.45
CA VAL A 515 4.78 -11.64 -14.34
C VAL A 515 5.42 -12.82 -13.61
N ASN A 516 6.22 -13.63 -14.29
CA ASN A 516 6.92 -14.77 -13.67
C ASN A 516 8.08 -14.28 -12.80
N LYS A 517 8.86 -13.32 -13.31
CA LYS A 517 9.90 -12.66 -12.50
C LYS A 517 9.30 -11.91 -11.32
N LEU A 518 8.20 -11.18 -11.55
CA LEU A 518 7.46 -10.47 -10.51
C LEU A 518 7.01 -11.43 -9.39
N ARG A 519 6.47 -12.59 -9.75
CA ARG A 519 6.07 -13.64 -8.80
C ARG A 519 7.22 -14.05 -7.90
N GLU A 520 8.38 -14.37 -8.50
CA GLU A 520 9.58 -14.83 -7.79
C GLU A 520 10.18 -13.76 -6.88
N GLU A 521 10.22 -12.51 -7.32
CA GLU A 521 10.70 -11.40 -6.49
C GLU A 521 9.74 -11.08 -5.35
N THR A 522 8.43 -11.14 -5.61
CA THR A 522 7.41 -10.81 -4.63
C THR A 522 7.30 -11.87 -3.54
N ILE A 523 7.33 -13.16 -3.87
CA ILE A 523 7.33 -14.22 -2.85
C ILE A 523 8.59 -14.15 -1.98
N ARG A 524 9.76 -13.82 -2.56
CA ARG A 524 10.98 -13.58 -1.75
C ARG A 524 10.81 -12.43 -0.77
N LYS A 525 10.20 -11.31 -1.18
CA LYS A 525 9.87 -10.19 -0.28
C LYS A 525 8.85 -10.59 0.79
N ALA A 526 7.85 -11.39 0.43
CA ALA A 526 6.84 -11.90 1.35
C ALA A 526 7.48 -12.77 2.45
N VAL A 527 8.38 -13.67 2.05
CA VAL A 527 9.15 -14.54 2.96
C VAL A 527 10.10 -13.73 3.82
N ALA A 528 10.81 -12.75 3.25
CA ALA A 528 11.71 -11.88 4.00
C ALA A 528 10.98 -10.90 4.94
N GLY A 529 9.64 -10.85 4.91
CA GLY A 529 8.83 -9.97 5.74
C GLY A 529 8.83 -8.50 5.32
N THR A 530 9.30 -8.18 4.11
CA THR A 530 9.47 -6.80 3.61
C THR A 530 8.28 -6.28 2.79
N LEU A 531 7.30 -7.14 2.46
CA LEU A 531 6.03 -6.67 1.91
C LEU A 531 5.21 -5.95 2.97
N ARG A 532 4.78 -4.73 2.64
CA ARG A 532 3.98 -3.88 3.51
C ARG A 532 2.50 -4.19 3.40
N GLY A 533 1.79 -3.98 4.48
CA GLY A 533 0.35 -4.10 4.59
C GLY A 533 -0.26 -2.94 5.36
N LYS A 534 -1.54 -3.06 5.66
CA LYS A 534 -2.27 -2.13 6.52
C LYS A 534 -3.12 -2.93 7.50
N GLY A 535 -3.00 -2.56 8.77
CA GLY A 535 -3.81 -3.11 9.85
C GLY A 535 -4.28 -2.02 10.79
N LYS A 536 -5.32 -2.34 11.56
CA LYS A 536 -5.88 -1.47 12.59
C LYS A 536 -5.50 -1.97 13.97
N VAL A 537 -5.46 -1.06 14.93
CA VAL A 537 -5.22 -1.41 16.33
C VAL A 537 -6.56 -1.76 16.99
N PRO A 538 -6.64 -2.87 17.74
CA PRO A 538 -7.87 -3.27 18.41
C PRO A 538 -8.25 -2.31 19.55
N PHE A 539 -9.52 -2.31 19.91
CA PHE A 539 -10.08 -1.63 21.08
C PHE A 539 -11.05 -2.57 21.79
N THR A 540 -10.76 -2.88 23.05
CA THR A 540 -11.51 -3.86 23.84
C THR A 540 -12.47 -3.15 24.80
N VAL A 541 -13.72 -3.61 24.87
CA VAL A 541 -14.73 -3.09 25.81
C VAL A 541 -15.36 -4.24 26.60
N PHE A 542 -15.33 -4.11 27.93
CA PHE A 542 -16.06 -4.96 28.87
C PHE A 542 -17.04 -4.11 29.67
N LYS A 543 -18.28 -4.57 29.82
CA LYS A 543 -19.33 -3.85 30.58
C LYS A 543 -19.84 -4.63 31.79
N HIS A 544 -19.75 -5.96 31.82
CA HIS A 544 -20.20 -6.81 32.94
C HIS A 544 -21.69 -6.65 33.37
N ASP A 545 -22.50 -5.90 32.61
CA ASP A 545 -23.87 -5.48 32.99
C ASP A 545 -24.99 -6.48 32.63
N THR A 546 -24.69 -7.63 32.00
CA THR A 546 -25.70 -8.59 31.50
C THR A 546 -25.24 -10.07 31.60
N PRO A 547 -25.09 -10.63 32.81
CA PRO A 547 -24.72 -12.03 32.99
C PRO A 547 -25.81 -12.99 32.51
N VAL A 548 -25.40 -14.15 31.98
CA VAL A 548 -26.28 -15.28 31.65
C VAL A 548 -25.77 -16.55 32.29
N ILE A 549 -26.64 -17.46 32.71
CA ILE A 549 -26.21 -18.73 33.33
C ILE A 549 -26.26 -19.84 32.28
N TYR A 550 -25.12 -20.47 31.98
CA TYR A 550 -25.04 -21.56 31.01
C TYR A 550 -25.84 -22.80 31.46
N ASP A 551 -26.77 -23.29 30.63
CA ASP A 551 -27.77 -24.30 31.01
C ASP A 551 -27.95 -25.47 30.01
N GLY A 552 -26.95 -25.81 29.21
CA GLY A 552 -27.03 -27.09 28.49
C GLY A 552 -26.27 -27.14 27.19
N TYR A 553 -26.95 -27.44 26.09
CA TYR A 553 -26.30 -27.72 24.83
C TYR A 553 -25.56 -26.48 24.31
N VAL A 554 -24.48 -26.74 23.58
CA VAL A 554 -23.81 -25.80 22.68
C VAL A 554 -23.60 -26.51 21.35
N ALA A 555 -23.95 -25.83 20.26
CA ALA A 555 -23.89 -26.37 18.90
C ALA A 555 -23.47 -25.30 17.90
N TYR A 556 -22.96 -25.77 16.76
CA TYR A 556 -22.65 -24.93 15.60
C TYR A 556 -23.68 -25.21 14.51
N ASN A 557 -24.37 -24.18 14.07
CA ASN A 557 -25.34 -24.27 12.99
C ASN A 557 -24.80 -23.57 11.75
N SER A 558 -24.22 -24.35 10.83
CA SER A 558 -23.70 -23.84 9.55
C SER A 558 -24.79 -23.33 8.60
N SER A 559 -26.04 -23.74 8.80
CA SER A 559 -27.18 -23.34 7.96
C SER A 559 -27.81 -22.01 8.42
N ASN A 560 -27.58 -21.59 9.67
CA ASN A 560 -28.11 -20.34 10.18
C ASN A 560 -27.21 -19.17 9.78
N ALA A 561 -27.65 -18.38 8.79
CA ALA A 561 -26.95 -17.21 8.29
C ALA A 561 -25.45 -17.45 7.99
N LYS A 562 -25.12 -18.61 7.38
CA LYS A 562 -23.75 -19.07 7.05
C LYS A 562 -22.87 -19.48 8.25
N GLY A 563 -23.39 -19.48 9.47
CA GLY A 563 -22.68 -19.99 10.65
C GLY A 563 -23.10 -19.29 11.94
N THR A 564 -23.36 -20.06 12.99
CA THR A 564 -23.67 -19.53 14.32
C THR A 564 -23.26 -20.51 15.41
N ILE A 565 -22.69 -19.99 16.50
CA ILE A 565 -22.56 -20.73 17.75
C ILE A 565 -23.78 -20.40 18.61
N GLU A 566 -24.53 -21.43 18.97
CA GLU A 566 -25.73 -21.31 19.80
C GLU A 566 -25.58 -22.13 21.08
N PHE A 567 -26.05 -21.58 22.21
CA PHE A 567 -26.05 -22.28 23.48
C PHE A 567 -27.22 -21.87 24.38
N LYS A 568 -27.61 -22.79 25.27
CA LYS A 568 -28.76 -22.64 26.15
C LYS A 568 -28.40 -21.93 27.47
N VAL A 569 -29.30 -21.07 27.98
CA VAL A 569 -29.13 -20.32 29.24
C VAL A 569 -30.39 -20.33 30.12
N LYS A 570 -30.19 -20.09 31.44
CA LYS A 570 -31.25 -19.91 32.46
C LYS A 570 -31.36 -18.43 32.83
N ASN A 571 -32.46 -17.76 32.43
CA ASN A 571 -32.78 -16.35 32.71
C ASN A 571 -31.77 -15.35 32.12
N ALA A 572 -32.27 -14.34 31.40
CA ALA A 572 -31.49 -13.15 31.11
C ALA A 572 -32.37 -11.96 30.73
N ASP A 573 -31.89 -10.76 31.07
CA ASP A 573 -32.45 -9.49 30.60
C ASP A 573 -31.99 -9.22 29.16
N SER A 574 -32.86 -8.62 28.34
CA SER A 574 -32.53 -8.35 26.95
C SER A 574 -31.95 -6.96 26.73
N ASN A 575 -30.85 -6.96 25.98
CA ASN A 575 -30.31 -5.92 25.11
C ASN A 575 -29.27 -4.97 25.72
N SER A 576 -28.09 -4.98 25.11
CA SER A 576 -27.10 -3.93 25.27
C SER A 576 -26.67 -3.42 23.90
N ALA A 577 -26.92 -2.13 23.64
CA ALA A 577 -26.71 -1.50 22.33
C ALA A 577 -25.27 -1.62 21.81
N TYR A 578 -24.27 -1.77 22.70
CA TYR A 578 -22.87 -1.90 22.29
C TYR A 578 -22.54 -3.24 21.61
N LEU A 579 -23.31 -4.31 21.89
CA LEU A 579 -23.13 -5.63 21.26
C LEU A 579 -23.59 -5.66 19.81
N SER A 580 -24.58 -4.83 19.49
CA SER A 580 -25.15 -4.69 18.15
C SER A 580 -24.40 -3.71 17.24
N ASP A 581 -23.32 -3.10 17.71
CA ASP A 581 -22.49 -2.20 16.91
C ASP A 581 -21.84 -2.97 15.74
N SER A 582 -22.03 -2.48 14.52
CA SER A 582 -21.50 -3.07 13.29
C SER A 582 -19.97 -3.00 13.18
N SER A 583 -19.32 -2.17 14.00
CA SER A 583 -17.85 -2.05 14.07
C SER A 583 -17.18 -3.14 14.92
N ASN A 584 -17.96 -3.95 15.65
CA ASN A 584 -17.41 -5.05 16.44
C ASN A 584 -16.76 -6.11 15.51
N LEU A 585 -15.52 -6.51 15.78
CA LEU A 585 -14.82 -7.61 15.10
C LEU A 585 -15.18 -8.99 15.66
N GLY A 586 -15.72 -9.04 16.87
CA GLY A 586 -16.02 -10.29 17.53
C GLY A 586 -16.30 -10.07 19.00
N TYR A 587 -16.51 -11.18 19.68
CA TYR A 587 -17.05 -11.22 21.02
C TYR A 587 -16.17 -12.09 21.92
N TYR A 588 -15.85 -11.57 23.09
CA TYR A 588 -15.22 -12.35 24.15
C TYR A 588 -16.32 -12.90 25.04
N VAL A 589 -16.55 -14.21 25.00
CA VAL A 589 -17.35 -14.90 26.02
C VAL A 589 -16.42 -15.25 27.16
N TYR A 590 -16.78 -14.89 28.39
CA TYR A 590 -15.97 -15.23 29.57
C TYR A 590 -16.83 -15.57 30.78
N ASN A 591 -16.29 -16.37 31.70
CA ASN A 591 -16.99 -16.76 32.92
C ASN A 591 -16.55 -15.96 34.15
N GLN A 592 -17.20 -16.20 35.29
CA GLN A 592 -16.87 -15.58 36.58
C GLN A 592 -15.47 -15.89 37.13
N ASP A 593 -14.76 -16.86 36.54
CA ASP A 593 -13.38 -17.24 36.93
C ASP A 593 -12.34 -16.64 35.97
N GLY A 594 -12.74 -15.74 35.07
CA GLY A 594 -11.86 -15.08 34.10
C GLY A 594 -11.44 -15.97 32.91
N LYS A 595 -11.99 -17.18 32.75
CA LYS A 595 -11.76 -17.99 31.54
C LYS A 595 -12.48 -17.36 30.36
N GLY A 596 -11.79 -17.20 29.23
CA GLY A 596 -12.32 -16.54 28.05
C GLY A 596 -12.21 -17.35 26.77
N LEU A 597 -13.10 -17.04 25.83
CA LEU A 597 -13.08 -17.51 24.45
C LEU A 597 -13.43 -16.34 23.53
N PHE A 598 -12.57 -16.07 22.55
CA PHE A 598 -12.88 -15.14 21.47
C PHE A 598 -13.65 -15.86 20.36
N VAL A 599 -14.75 -15.25 19.92
CA VAL A 599 -15.56 -15.68 18.78
C VAL A 599 -15.56 -14.55 17.76
N PRO A 600 -14.91 -14.70 16.59
CA PRO A 600 -14.92 -13.67 15.56
C PRO A 600 -16.33 -13.50 15.01
N ARG A 601 -16.71 -12.28 14.67
CA ARG A 601 -18.03 -12.03 14.07
C ARG A 601 -18.13 -12.62 12.67
N LEU A 602 -19.35 -12.85 12.23
CA LEU A 602 -19.64 -13.09 10.82
C LEU A 602 -19.35 -11.81 10.01
N GLY A 603 -18.42 -11.91 9.04
CA GLY A 603 -17.99 -10.80 8.20
C GLY A 603 -18.97 -10.40 7.08
N ILE A 604 -20.24 -10.82 7.15
CA ILE A 604 -21.27 -10.54 6.14
C ILE A 604 -22.41 -9.79 6.82
N ASP A 605 -22.89 -8.74 6.17
CA ASP A 605 -24.11 -8.06 6.60
C ASP A 605 -25.32 -8.97 6.34
N ILE A 606 -25.97 -9.37 7.43
CA ILE A 606 -27.15 -10.24 7.41
C ILE A 606 -28.44 -9.46 7.69
N GLY A 607 -28.39 -8.13 7.77
CA GLY A 607 -29.56 -7.28 8.04
C GLY A 607 -30.16 -7.47 9.44
N SER A 608 -29.43 -8.10 10.36
CA SER A 608 -29.82 -8.36 11.75
C SER A 608 -28.64 -8.21 12.72
N SER A 609 -28.91 -8.22 14.03
CA SER A 609 -27.85 -8.21 15.05
C SER A 609 -26.93 -9.43 14.91
N LEU A 610 -25.62 -9.20 14.93
CA LEU A 610 -24.58 -10.25 14.81
C LEU A 610 -24.34 -11.03 16.10
N THR A 611 -25.03 -10.65 17.18
CA THR A 611 -25.08 -11.36 18.45
C THR A 611 -26.43 -11.17 19.12
N HIS A 612 -26.87 -12.19 19.83
CA HIS A 612 -28.05 -12.20 20.67
C HIS A 612 -27.68 -12.75 22.06
N TRP A 613 -27.90 -11.94 23.09
CA TRP A 613 -27.44 -12.21 24.45
C TRP A 613 -28.49 -11.74 25.48
N PRO A 614 -29.56 -12.50 25.73
CA PRO A 614 -30.06 -13.64 24.97
C PRO A 614 -30.88 -13.18 23.75
N TYR A 615 -31.48 -14.09 23.00
CA TYR A 615 -32.39 -13.76 21.91
C TYR A 615 -33.74 -13.26 22.42
N HIS A 616 -34.21 -12.14 21.89
CA HIS A 616 -35.43 -11.49 22.37
C HIS A 616 -36.72 -12.31 22.17
N LEU A 617 -36.78 -13.22 21.18
CA LEU A 617 -37.93 -14.12 20.99
C LEU A 617 -37.77 -15.46 21.71
N ASP A 618 -36.56 -15.80 22.15
CA ASP A 618 -36.25 -16.99 22.95
C ASP A 618 -35.14 -16.66 23.95
N THR A 619 -35.53 -16.16 25.11
CA THR A 619 -34.60 -15.73 26.16
C THR A 619 -33.84 -16.88 26.83
N THR A 620 -34.08 -18.12 26.39
CA THR A 620 -33.35 -19.31 26.84
C THR A 620 -32.14 -19.63 25.96
N ARG A 621 -31.84 -18.80 24.94
CA ARG A 621 -30.76 -19.03 23.98
C ARG A 621 -29.95 -17.77 23.71
N CYS A 622 -28.64 -17.97 23.54
CA CYS A 622 -27.73 -16.98 23.00
C CYS A 622 -27.21 -17.44 21.63
N TYR A 623 -26.93 -16.45 20.77
CA TYR A 623 -26.39 -16.67 19.43
C TYR A 623 -25.21 -15.73 19.20
N ILE A 624 -24.10 -16.27 18.69
CA ILE A 624 -22.99 -15.48 18.17
C ILE A 624 -22.75 -15.94 16.73
N TYR A 625 -22.97 -15.06 15.76
CA TYR A 625 -22.81 -15.37 14.35
C TYR A 625 -21.34 -15.36 13.99
N SER A 626 -20.85 -16.47 13.43
CA SER A 626 -19.45 -16.70 13.07
C SER A 626 -19.35 -17.84 12.06
N VAL A 627 -18.37 -17.77 11.15
CA VAL A 627 -18.02 -18.90 10.27
C VAL A 627 -17.15 -19.94 10.99
N GLU A 628 -16.61 -19.60 12.16
CA GLU A 628 -15.75 -20.49 12.94
C GLU A 628 -16.57 -21.34 13.92
N ASN A 629 -16.43 -22.67 13.80
CA ASN A 629 -17.03 -23.59 14.74
C ASN A 629 -16.19 -23.69 16.03
N LYS A 630 -16.52 -22.87 17.05
CA LYS A 630 -15.83 -22.87 18.36
C LYS A 630 -16.47 -23.79 19.41
N VAL A 631 -17.28 -24.77 19.03
CA VAL A 631 -18.04 -25.60 19.99
C VAL A 631 -17.13 -26.42 20.89
N ALA A 632 -16.02 -26.96 20.35
CA ALA A 632 -15.08 -27.76 21.13
C ALA A 632 -14.36 -26.90 22.18
N GLU A 633 -13.92 -25.71 21.78
CA GLU A 633 -13.28 -24.72 22.62
C GLU A 633 -14.24 -24.21 23.70
N PHE A 634 -15.49 -23.92 23.33
CA PHE A 634 -16.53 -23.50 24.28
C PHE A 634 -16.73 -24.54 25.38
N LYS A 635 -16.89 -25.82 25.01
CA LYS A 635 -17.04 -26.93 25.98
C LYS A 635 -15.80 -27.14 26.84
N LYS A 636 -14.61 -26.81 26.33
CA LYS A 636 -13.36 -26.89 27.09
C LYS A 636 -13.26 -25.77 28.12
N GLN A 637 -13.77 -24.58 27.81
CA GLN A 637 -13.67 -23.41 28.69
C GLN A 637 -14.78 -23.35 29.75
N PHE A 638 -16.01 -23.72 29.39
CA PHE A 638 -17.20 -23.44 30.21
C PHE A 638 -17.95 -24.72 30.63
N SER A 639 -18.46 -24.70 31.86
CA SER A 639 -19.25 -25.78 32.45
C SER A 639 -20.69 -25.34 32.73
N ILE A 640 -21.66 -26.26 32.62
CA ILE A 640 -23.07 -25.97 32.95
C ILE A 640 -23.15 -25.43 34.39
N GLY A 641 -23.81 -24.29 34.55
CA GLY A 641 -23.90 -23.54 35.81
C GLY A 641 -22.98 -22.32 35.87
N ASP A 642 -22.00 -22.18 34.97
CA ASP A 642 -21.17 -20.98 34.88
C ASP A 642 -22.02 -19.75 34.56
N THR A 643 -21.64 -18.63 35.20
CA THR A 643 -22.15 -17.30 34.87
C THR A 643 -21.26 -16.72 33.79
N LEU A 644 -21.83 -16.52 32.60
CA LEU A 644 -21.13 -16.01 31.43
C LEU A 644 -21.44 -14.53 31.23
N TYR A 645 -20.44 -13.82 30.74
CA TYR A 645 -20.47 -12.43 30.34
C TYR A 645 -19.95 -12.29 28.91
N ILE A 646 -20.14 -11.09 28.34
CA ILE A 646 -19.74 -10.80 26.97
C ILE A 646 -19.05 -9.44 26.83
N GLY A 647 -17.85 -9.46 26.26
CA GLY A 647 -17.08 -8.28 25.85
C GLY A 647 -17.02 -8.19 24.33
N VAL A 648 -16.58 -7.03 23.83
CA VAL A 648 -16.39 -6.81 22.38
C VAL A 648 -14.96 -6.40 22.07
N LEU A 649 -14.47 -6.88 20.93
CA LEU A 649 -13.29 -6.38 20.26
C LEU A 649 -13.75 -5.51 19.09
N ARG A 650 -13.20 -4.30 18.96
CA ARG A 650 -13.42 -3.38 17.85
C ARG A 650 -12.09 -3.03 17.20
N GLU A 651 -12.14 -2.40 16.03
CA GLU A 651 -10.97 -1.74 15.46
C GLU A 651 -11.06 -0.24 15.69
N ALA A 652 -9.95 0.36 16.11
CA ALA A 652 -9.76 1.78 15.92
C ALA A 652 -9.73 2.07 14.40
N LEU A 653 -10.22 3.25 14.00
CA LEU A 653 -10.24 3.65 12.59
C LEU A 653 -8.84 3.80 11.94
N PRO A 654 -7.79 4.30 12.64
CA PRO A 654 -6.47 4.49 12.05
C PRO A 654 -5.80 3.20 11.59
N GLU A 655 -5.07 3.26 10.47
CA GLU A 655 -4.36 2.12 9.89
C GLU A 655 -2.86 2.36 9.77
N PHE A 656 -2.07 1.32 10.04
CA PHE A 656 -0.62 1.35 9.97
C PHE A 656 -0.05 0.06 9.39
N ASP A 657 1.14 0.15 8.81
CA ASP A 657 1.96 -1.01 8.47
C ASP A 657 2.74 -1.52 9.69
N SER A 658 3.25 -0.61 10.52
CA SER A 658 3.86 -0.89 11.82
C SER A 658 2.85 -0.54 12.92
N LEU A 659 2.25 -1.55 13.53
CA LEU A 659 1.15 -1.37 14.48
C LEU A 659 1.71 -1.00 15.86
N PRO A 660 1.21 0.06 16.52
CA PRO A 660 1.50 0.37 17.91
C PRO A 660 0.62 -0.53 18.79
N TRP A 661 0.97 -1.82 18.84
CA TRP A 661 0.13 -2.87 19.39
C TRP A 661 0.10 -2.85 20.91
N VAL A 662 -1.06 -3.20 21.47
CA VAL A 662 -1.25 -3.34 22.91
C VAL A 662 -1.94 -4.66 23.20
N ASP A 663 -1.33 -5.50 24.02
CA ASP A 663 -2.02 -6.64 24.63
C ASP A 663 -2.47 -6.28 26.04
N ILE A 664 -3.70 -6.67 26.38
CA ILE A 664 -4.33 -6.43 27.67
C ILE A 664 -4.31 -7.73 28.46
N ILE A 665 -3.73 -7.70 29.65
CA ILE A 665 -3.74 -8.80 30.62
C ILE A 665 -4.51 -8.35 31.85
N GLY A 666 -5.48 -9.15 32.28
CA GLY A 666 -6.30 -8.85 33.45
C GLY A 666 -7.59 -9.64 33.44
N ASP A 667 -8.23 -9.74 34.61
CA ASP A 667 -9.61 -10.20 34.69
C ASP A 667 -10.55 -9.18 34.01
N PRO A 668 -11.47 -9.60 33.13
CA PRO A 668 -12.40 -8.70 32.45
C PRO A 668 -13.21 -7.76 33.37
N GLU A 669 -13.57 -8.19 34.59
CA GLU A 669 -14.27 -7.34 35.57
C GLU A 669 -13.37 -6.18 36.03
N ARG A 670 -12.09 -6.47 36.33
CA ARG A 670 -11.11 -5.45 36.71
C ARG A 670 -10.73 -4.54 35.55
N ILE A 671 -10.65 -5.09 34.34
CA ILE A 671 -10.44 -4.29 33.12
C ILE A 671 -11.62 -3.32 32.94
N ALA A 672 -12.86 -3.78 33.13
CA ALA A 672 -14.05 -2.92 33.06
C ALA A 672 -14.06 -1.84 34.15
N ALA A 673 -13.63 -2.17 35.38
CA ALA A 673 -13.51 -1.20 36.47
C ALA A 673 -12.44 -0.14 36.19
N THR A 674 -11.30 -0.54 35.62
CA THR A 674 -10.18 0.35 35.29
C THR A 674 -10.47 1.22 34.06
N PHE A 675 -11.15 0.65 33.07
CA PHE A 675 -11.45 1.27 31.78
C PHE A 675 -12.94 1.10 31.44
N PRO A 676 -13.84 1.85 32.09
CA PRO A 676 -15.29 1.68 31.92
C PRO A 676 -15.76 1.93 30.49
N ASP A 677 -15.07 2.77 29.72
CA ASP A 677 -15.38 3.06 28.31
C ASP A 677 -14.54 2.22 27.32
N GLY A 678 -13.82 1.23 27.83
CA GLY A 678 -12.92 0.39 27.07
C GLY A 678 -11.52 0.98 26.92
N VAL A 679 -10.65 0.23 26.27
CA VAL A 679 -9.22 0.53 26.20
C VAL A 679 -8.63 0.01 24.90
N VAL A 680 -7.67 0.74 24.33
CA VAL A 680 -6.90 0.29 23.17
C VAL A 680 -6.13 -0.99 23.51
N GLY A 681 -6.20 -1.96 22.62
CA GLY A 681 -5.52 -3.25 22.73
C GLY A 681 -6.45 -4.45 22.62
N GLN A 682 -5.83 -5.63 22.52
CA GLN A 682 -6.51 -6.92 22.45
C GLN A 682 -6.32 -7.67 23.77
N TRP A 683 -7.41 -8.19 24.33
CA TRP A 683 -7.33 -9.02 25.54
C TRP A 683 -6.74 -10.40 25.24
N VAL A 684 -5.84 -10.86 26.13
CA VAL A 684 -5.29 -12.22 26.14
C VAL A 684 -6.14 -13.07 27.10
N PRO A 685 -6.97 -14.00 26.61
CA PRO A 685 -7.93 -14.75 27.42
C PRO A 685 -7.27 -15.88 28.23
N GLN A 686 -6.45 -15.51 29.21
CA GLN A 686 -5.75 -16.44 30.11
C GLN A 686 -5.95 -16.01 31.57
N VAL A 687 -6.28 -16.98 32.43
CA VAL A 687 -6.56 -16.77 33.86
C VAL A 687 -5.29 -16.39 34.61
N LEU A 688 -5.37 -15.32 35.42
CA LEU A 688 -4.31 -14.95 36.37
C LEU A 688 -4.40 -15.77 37.66
N LEU A 689 -3.25 -16.12 38.23
CA LEU A 689 -3.15 -16.91 39.45
C LEU A 689 -2.37 -16.14 40.52
N ASP A 690 -2.82 -16.24 41.76
CA ASP A 690 -2.10 -15.68 42.91
C ASP A 690 -0.85 -16.51 43.23
N ASP A 691 0.21 -15.82 43.67
CA ASP A 691 1.48 -16.35 44.13
C ASP A 691 2.26 -17.22 43.12
N ILE A 692 1.87 -17.18 41.84
CA ILE A 692 2.51 -17.96 40.76
C ILE A 692 2.84 -17.02 39.60
N SER A 693 4.14 -16.75 39.39
CA SER A 693 4.56 -15.98 38.23
C SER A 693 4.41 -16.80 36.95
N GLN A 694 3.57 -16.33 36.03
CA GLN A 694 3.27 -17.04 34.78
C GLN A 694 3.56 -16.21 33.52
N PRO A 695 3.92 -16.85 32.39
CA PRO A 695 4.06 -16.18 31.12
C PRO A 695 2.72 -16.06 30.37
N PHE A 696 2.62 -15.09 29.46
CA PHE A 696 1.48 -14.87 28.58
C PHE A 696 1.92 -14.83 27.12
N ILE A 697 1.17 -15.50 26.24
CA ILE A 697 1.43 -15.50 24.79
C ILE A 697 0.90 -14.19 24.21
N PHE A 698 1.74 -13.50 23.43
CA PHE A 698 1.32 -12.29 22.71
C PHE A 698 0.35 -12.63 21.58
N ASN A 699 -0.67 -11.81 21.37
CA ASN A 699 -1.64 -12.01 20.28
C ASN A 699 -1.01 -11.82 18.90
N ARG A 700 0.08 -11.05 18.81
CA ARG A 700 0.81 -10.78 17.57
C ARG A 700 2.30 -11.07 17.73
N LYS A 701 2.98 -11.24 16.60
CA LYS A 701 4.44 -11.34 16.58
C LYS A 701 5.04 -9.95 16.80
N SER A 702 5.83 -9.79 17.85
CA SER A 702 6.62 -8.59 18.06
C SER A 702 7.78 -8.51 17.05
N VAL A 703 8.10 -7.30 16.61
CA VAL A 703 9.31 -7.00 15.79
C VAL A 703 10.47 -6.49 16.65
N GLN A 704 10.24 -6.33 17.95
CA GLN A 704 11.20 -5.85 18.94
C GLN A 704 11.51 -6.95 19.97
N GLY A 705 12.70 -6.90 20.59
CA GLY A 705 13.10 -7.84 21.64
C GLY A 705 12.58 -7.51 23.05
N ASN A 706 11.85 -6.40 23.22
CA ASN A 706 11.31 -5.95 24.51
C ASN A 706 9.88 -5.40 24.37
N TYR A 707 9.19 -5.26 25.49
CA TYR A 707 7.88 -4.62 25.60
C TYR A 707 7.84 -3.69 26.80
N SER A 708 7.05 -2.61 26.70
CA SER A 708 6.75 -1.76 27.86
C SER A 708 5.45 -2.19 28.51
N ARG A 709 5.47 -2.38 29.82
CA ARG A 709 4.30 -2.75 30.61
C ARG A 709 3.90 -1.59 31.51
N ILE A 710 2.66 -1.14 31.37
CA ILE A 710 2.01 -0.21 32.30
C ILE A 710 0.90 -0.98 33.00
N PHE A 711 0.89 -0.99 34.33
CA PHE A 711 -0.06 -1.80 35.08
C PHE A 711 -0.54 -1.17 36.38
N THR A 712 -1.69 -1.64 36.84
CA THR A 712 -2.30 -1.37 38.14
C THR A 712 -2.67 -2.68 38.83
N ILE A 713 -2.80 -2.65 40.16
CA ILE A 713 -3.33 -3.75 41.00
C ILE A 713 -4.48 -3.28 41.92
N ASP A 714 -4.92 -2.03 41.72
CA ASP A 714 -5.90 -1.31 42.53
C ASP A 714 -6.93 -0.58 41.64
N ASP A 715 -7.28 -1.23 40.54
CA ASP A 715 -8.34 -0.82 39.60
C ASP A 715 -8.14 0.62 39.07
N GLY A 716 -6.89 1.00 38.83
CA GLY A 716 -6.50 2.27 38.21
C GLY A 716 -6.15 3.39 39.18
N ALA A 717 -6.27 3.18 40.50
CA ALA A 717 -5.94 4.20 41.50
C ALA A 717 -4.43 4.53 41.53
N SER A 718 -3.57 3.56 41.27
CA SER A 718 -2.14 3.76 41.08
C SER A 718 -1.57 2.90 39.96
N TRP A 719 -0.52 3.41 39.31
CA TRP A 719 0.10 2.76 38.15
C TRP A 719 1.61 2.65 38.29
N THR A 720 2.15 1.60 37.70
CA THR A 720 3.59 1.37 37.58
C THR A 720 3.95 1.08 36.13
N LYS A 721 5.10 1.59 35.68
CA LYS A 721 5.68 1.29 34.37
C LYS A 721 7.00 0.52 34.55
N ASN A 722 7.18 -0.53 33.76
CA ASN A 722 8.47 -1.21 33.59
C ASN A 722 8.67 -1.69 32.14
N THR A 723 9.85 -2.19 31.84
CA THR A 723 10.23 -2.76 30.55
C THR A 723 10.75 -4.17 30.78
N HIS A 724 10.32 -5.11 29.93
CA HIS A 724 10.67 -6.52 30.03
C HIS A 724 11.08 -7.07 28.67
N THR A 725 11.75 -8.22 28.66
CA THR A 725 12.23 -8.89 27.44
C THR A 725 11.17 -9.86 26.90
N ILE A 726 11.10 -9.98 25.59
CA ILE A 726 10.23 -10.93 24.90
C ILE A 726 10.96 -12.27 24.69
N GLN A 727 10.28 -13.39 24.94
CA GLN A 727 10.77 -14.70 24.50
C GLN A 727 10.41 -14.91 23.04
N GLU A 728 11.24 -14.40 22.13
CA GLU A 728 10.92 -14.23 20.70
C GLU A 728 10.48 -15.51 19.99
N ALA A 729 11.14 -16.65 20.25
CA ALA A 729 10.79 -17.94 19.63
C ALA A 729 9.43 -18.47 20.09
N LEU A 730 9.09 -18.25 21.36
CA LEU A 730 7.82 -18.72 21.95
C LEU A 730 6.69 -17.70 21.83
N ASN A 731 7.00 -16.49 21.34
CA ASN A 731 6.09 -15.35 21.24
C ASN A 731 5.33 -15.06 22.54
N ARG A 732 6.05 -14.99 23.67
CA ARG A 732 5.44 -14.80 24.98
C ARG A 732 6.26 -13.90 25.90
N THR A 733 5.62 -13.39 26.94
CA THR A 733 6.28 -12.67 28.03
C THR A 733 7.21 -13.59 28.81
N ASP A 734 8.11 -12.99 29.57
CA ASP A 734 8.71 -13.64 30.74
C ASP A 734 7.66 -13.88 31.84
N ALA A 735 8.00 -14.75 32.81
CA ALA A 735 7.12 -15.05 33.94
C ALA A 735 7.18 -13.92 34.96
N THR A 736 6.26 -12.95 34.87
CA THR A 736 6.27 -11.71 35.67
C THR A 736 4.92 -11.27 36.25
N PHE A 737 3.94 -12.18 36.33
CA PHE A 737 2.56 -11.91 36.77
C PHE A 737 2.14 -12.81 37.96
N PRO A 738 2.58 -12.51 39.20
CA PRO A 738 2.31 -13.35 40.37
C PRO A 738 1.01 -13.01 41.14
N ASP A 739 0.12 -12.19 40.60
CA ASP A 739 -1.05 -11.67 41.33
C ASP A 739 -2.28 -11.65 40.41
N SER A 740 -3.43 -12.13 40.89
CA SER A 740 -4.67 -12.10 40.11
C SER A 740 -5.22 -10.70 39.83
N ARG A 741 -4.76 -9.69 40.56
CA ARG A 741 -5.27 -8.31 40.48
C ARG A 741 -4.66 -7.48 39.36
N TYR A 742 -3.63 -7.97 38.67
CA TYR A 742 -2.99 -7.21 37.60
C TYR A 742 -4.00 -6.83 36.51
N VAL A 743 -4.04 -5.54 36.17
CA VAL A 743 -4.52 -5.04 34.87
C VAL A 743 -3.31 -4.38 34.21
N SER A 744 -2.83 -4.98 33.12
CA SER A 744 -1.60 -4.59 32.43
C SER A 744 -1.83 -4.32 30.95
N LEU A 745 -1.27 -3.21 30.47
CA LEU A 745 -1.15 -2.87 29.05
C LEU A 745 0.29 -3.17 28.61
N LEU A 746 0.45 -4.09 27.66
CA LEU A 746 1.73 -4.48 27.10
C LEU A 746 1.90 -3.82 25.73
N HIS A 747 2.70 -2.76 25.68
CA HIS A 747 3.01 -2.02 24.46
C HIS A 747 4.20 -2.64 23.73
N TYR A 748 4.01 -3.00 22.47
CA TYR A 748 5.06 -3.48 21.57
C TYR A 748 4.71 -3.18 20.11
N GLU A 749 5.71 -3.20 19.24
CA GLU A 749 5.50 -3.02 17.81
C GLU A 749 5.26 -4.36 17.12
N SER A 750 4.27 -4.40 16.21
CA SER A 750 4.01 -5.57 15.38
C SER A 750 3.76 -5.16 13.92
N HIS A 751 4.27 -5.93 12.96
CA HIS A 751 3.90 -5.71 11.57
C HIS A 751 2.43 -6.03 11.32
N SER A 752 1.79 -5.26 10.46
CA SER A 752 0.48 -5.57 9.89
C SER A 752 0.52 -6.82 9.01
N ASN A 753 -0.64 -7.47 8.87
CA ASN A 753 -0.85 -8.43 7.79
C ASN A 753 -0.79 -7.68 6.44
N PHE A 754 -0.19 -8.30 5.43
CA PHE A 754 -0.08 -7.73 4.08
C PHE A 754 -0.91 -8.48 3.04
N THR A 755 -1.62 -9.52 3.48
CA THR A 755 -2.54 -10.30 2.64
C THR A 755 -3.96 -10.20 3.18
N GLU A 756 -4.94 -10.35 2.30
CA GLU A 756 -6.36 -10.44 2.64
C GLU A 756 -7.02 -11.63 1.92
N PRO A 757 -8.06 -12.23 2.52
CA PRO A 757 -8.85 -13.27 1.86
C PRO A 757 -9.41 -12.79 0.52
N SER A 758 -9.26 -13.63 -0.51
CA SER A 758 -9.73 -13.31 -1.86
C SER A 758 -10.32 -14.53 -2.57
N ASN A 759 -11.13 -14.29 -3.59
CA ASN A 759 -11.59 -15.36 -4.45
C ASN A 759 -10.43 -15.91 -5.29
N ASN A 760 -10.50 -17.19 -5.65
CA ASN A 760 -9.62 -17.82 -6.62
C ASN A 760 -9.89 -17.21 -8.00
N THR A 761 -8.92 -16.45 -8.49
CA THR A 761 -9.02 -15.73 -9.77
C THR A 761 -7.99 -16.24 -10.77
N VAL A 762 -8.10 -15.74 -12.01
CA VAL A 762 -7.27 -16.16 -13.14
C VAL A 762 -5.79 -16.02 -12.79
N VAL A 763 -5.02 -17.06 -13.09
CA VAL A 763 -3.56 -17.02 -12.96
C VAL A 763 -2.98 -16.35 -14.20
N VAL A 764 -2.25 -15.27 -13.99
CA VAL A 764 -1.49 -14.54 -15.02
C VAL A 764 -0.05 -15.02 -14.96
N GLY A 765 0.38 -15.80 -15.95
CA GLY A 765 1.71 -16.42 -16.00
C GLY A 765 1.74 -17.86 -15.48
N ASP A 766 2.89 -18.27 -14.93
CA ASP A 766 3.11 -19.60 -14.36
C ASP A 766 2.88 -19.65 -12.84
N VAL A 767 2.67 -20.86 -12.33
CA VAL A 767 2.70 -21.15 -10.89
C VAL A 767 4.14 -21.20 -10.36
N GLY A 768 4.31 -20.88 -9.08
CA GLY A 768 5.59 -21.05 -8.39
C GLY A 768 5.79 -22.39 -7.72
N ASP A 769 6.91 -22.49 -7.01
CA ASP A 769 7.12 -23.54 -6.02
C ASP A 769 6.29 -23.27 -4.76
N VAL A 770 5.89 -24.33 -4.06
CA VAL A 770 5.18 -24.25 -2.78
C VAL A 770 6.18 -23.89 -1.70
N TYR A 771 6.02 -22.71 -1.10
CA TYR A 771 6.78 -22.29 0.06
C TYR A 771 6.21 -22.94 1.32
N VAL A 772 7.07 -23.50 2.16
CA VAL A 772 6.67 -24.08 3.46
C VAL A 772 7.57 -23.53 4.56
N SER A 773 7.00 -23.15 5.70
CA SER A 773 7.78 -22.69 6.87
C SER A 773 7.07 -22.94 8.20
N GLN A 774 7.89 -23.13 9.24
CA GLN A 774 7.51 -23.12 10.67
C GLN A 774 8.38 -22.14 11.49
N ALA A 775 9.19 -21.32 10.81
CA ALA A 775 10.25 -20.55 11.45
C ALA A 775 9.70 -19.42 12.34
N HIS A 776 10.40 -19.14 13.45
CA HIS A 776 10.05 -18.02 14.31
C HIS A 776 10.55 -16.64 13.82
N GLN A 777 11.45 -16.63 12.83
CA GLN A 777 12.11 -15.41 12.35
C GLN A 777 11.31 -14.76 11.23
N ILE A 778 11.29 -13.42 11.24
CA ILE A 778 10.55 -12.63 10.25
C ILE A 778 11.11 -12.87 8.85
N GLU A 779 12.44 -13.00 8.73
CA GLU A 779 13.17 -13.20 7.48
C GLU A 779 12.93 -14.58 6.84
N TYR A 780 12.29 -15.50 7.56
CA TYR A 780 11.91 -16.84 7.12
C TYR A 780 10.40 -17.06 7.15
N GLY A 781 9.63 -16.02 6.82
CA GLY A 781 8.20 -16.11 6.58
C GLY A 781 7.31 -15.89 7.81
N ASN A 782 7.85 -15.52 8.98
CA ASN A 782 7.01 -15.29 10.17
C ASN A 782 6.25 -13.93 10.19
N ARG A 783 6.18 -13.27 9.03
CA ARG A 783 5.16 -12.26 8.70
C ARG A 783 4.10 -12.84 7.77
N LEU A 784 4.53 -13.62 6.77
CA LEU A 784 3.67 -14.31 5.80
C LEU A 784 2.75 -15.33 6.47
N GLN A 785 3.28 -16.19 7.35
CA GLN A 785 2.52 -17.25 8.03
C GLN A 785 1.32 -16.72 8.84
N PRO A 786 1.47 -15.75 9.77
CA PRO A 786 0.32 -15.20 10.49
C PRO A 786 -0.60 -14.37 9.58
N SER A 787 -0.09 -13.79 8.49
CA SER A 787 -0.93 -13.09 7.50
C SER A 787 -1.88 -14.02 6.73
N LEU A 788 -1.51 -15.31 6.59
CA LEU A 788 -2.32 -16.33 5.91
C LEU A 788 -3.17 -17.17 6.88
N THR A 789 -2.62 -17.51 8.04
CA THR A 789 -3.23 -18.51 8.95
C THR A 789 -3.73 -17.90 10.25
N GLY A 790 -3.23 -16.74 10.66
CA GLY A 790 -3.41 -16.20 12.01
C GLY A 790 -2.45 -16.79 13.05
N GLU A 791 -1.72 -17.85 12.70
CA GLU A 791 -0.79 -18.55 13.59
C GLU A 791 0.65 -18.10 13.40
N ILE A 792 1.44 -18.11 14.48
CA ILE A 792 2.83 -17.64 14.49
C ILE A 792 3.78 -18.84 14.52
N GLY A 793 4.78 -18.85 13.63
CA GLY A 793 5.85 -19.83 13.64
C GLY A 793 6.72 -19.68 14.89
N LYS A 794 7.14 -20.79 15.48
CA LYS A 794 7.87 -20.85 16.75
C LYS A 794 9.22 -21.55 16.62
N ARG A 795 9.50 -22.29 15.54
CA ARG A 795 10.72 -23.09 15.43
C ARG A 795 11.98 -22.23 15.54
N SER A 796 12.83 -22.55 16.52
CA SER A 796 14.02 -21.75 16.87
C SER A 796 15.21 -21.91 15.92
N GLY A 797 15.30 -23.02 15.20
CA GLY A 797 16.46 -23.36 14.35
C GLY A 797 16.33 -24.75 13.69
N GLY A 798 17.29 -25.15 12.85
CA GLY A 798 17.27 -26.44 12.14
C GLY A 798 17.55 -26.32 10.64
N ALA A 799 17.92 -27.42 10.00
CA ALA A 799 18.20 -27.43 8.55
C ALA A 799 16.91 -27.39 7.72
N PHE A 800 15.78 -27.85 8.27
CA PHE A 800 14.50 -27.95 7.56
C PHE A 800 13.37 -27.24 8.32
N MET A 801 13.60 -25.99 8.72
CA MET A 801 12.54 -25.12 9.28
C MET A 801 11.70 -24.42 8.20
N GLN A 802 12.20 -24.39 6.95
CA GLN A 802 11.50 -23.95 5.76
C GLN A 802 12.01 -24.72 4.53
N GLU A 803 11.22 -24.78 3.48
CA GLU A 803 11.61 -25.37 2.20
C GLU A 803 10.76 -24.84 1.04
N SER A 804 11.20 -25.12 -0.19
CA SER A 804 10.50 -24.81 -1.43
C SER A 804 10.28 -26.12 -2.19
N LEU A 805 9.02 -26.48 -2.43
CA LEU A 805 8.65 -27.74 -3.05
C LEU A 805 8.14 -27.50 -4.47
N SER A 806 8.75 -28.15 -5.46
CA SER A 806 8.30 -28.04 -6.84
C SER A 806 6.90 -28.61 -7.03
N VAL A 807 6.10 -27.92 -7.85
CA VAL A 807 4.78 -28.39 -8.27
C VAL A 807 4.95 -29.47 -9.34
N ILE A 808 4.51 -30.70 -9.03
CA ILE A 808 4.61 -31.88 -9.90
C ILE A 808 3.39 -32.05 -10.81
N LYS A 809 2.27 -31.41 -10.48
CA LYS A 809 1.04 -31.39 -11.29
C LYS A 809 0.30 -30.09 -11.06
N SER A 810 -0.15 -29.44 -12.13
CA SER A 810 -1.15 -28.36 -12.07
C SER A 810 -1.96 -28.30 -13.36
N ALA A 811 -3.20 -27.83 -13.27
CA ALA A 811 -4.07 -27.63 -14.44
C ALA A 811 -3.67 -26.33 -15.16
N LYS A 812 -2.68 -26.39 -16.06
CA LYS A 812 -2.14 -25.21 -16.77
C LYS A 812 -3.06 -24.60 -17.84
N PHE A 813 -4.04 -25.34 -18.35
CA PHE A 813 -4.90 -24.93 -19.47
C PHE A 813 -6.38 -25.05 -19.15
N ALA A 814 -6.77 -24.73 -17.90
CA ALA A 814 -8.17 -24.66 -17.55
C ALA A 814 -8.86 -23.59 -18.43
N PRO A 815 -10.08 -23.83 -18.97
CA PRO A 815 -10.78 -22.86 -19.81
C PRO A 815 -11.01 -21.50 -19.15
N ALA A 816 -11.11 -21.47 -17.82
CA ALA A 816 -11.25 -20.25 -17.02
C ALA A 816 -9.92 -19.60 -16.63
N GLY A 817 -8.77 -20.25 -16.88
CA GLY A 817 -7.45 -19.75 -16.47
C GLY A 817 -7.18 -19.76 -14.96
N THR A 818 -8.12 -20.26 -14.14
CA THR A 818 -7.96 -20.41 -12.68
C THR A 818 -7.24 -21.70 -12.31
N LEU A 819 -6.72 -21.78 -11.07
CA LEU A 819 -6.32 -23.07 -10.49
C LEU A 819 -7.57 -23.92 -10.21
N GLY A 820 -7.48 -25.23 -10.43
CA GLY A 820 -8.57 -26.20 -10.24
C GLY A 820 -9.65 -26.11 -11.33
N TRP A 821 -9.71 -27.12 -12.22
CA TRP A 821 -10.57 -27.07 -13.41
C TRP A 821 -12.04 -27.43 -13.13
N THR A 822 -12.31 -28.56 -12.43
CA THR A 822 -13.66 -29.12 -12.38
C THR A 822 -14.29 -29.16 -10.99
N SER A 823 -13.65 -28.58 -9.97
CA SER A 823 -13.97 -28.78 -8.54
C SER A 823 -13.99 -30.26 -8.09
N VAL A 824 -13.57 -31.17 -8.95
CA VAL A 824 -13.48 -32.60 -8.67
C VAL A 824 -12.18 -32.88 -7.90
N ILE A 825 -12.31 -33.70 -6.87
CA ILE A 825 -11.18 -34.21 -6.08
C ILE A 825 -10.16 -34.85 -7.03
N GLY A 826 -8.92 -34.38 -6.97
CA GLY A 826 -7.79 -34.85 -7.76
C GLY A 826 -7.27 -33.84 -8.80
N ASP A 827 -7.99 -32.75 -9.07
CA ASP A 827 -7.55 -31.66 -9.97
C ASP A 827 -6.66 -30.61 -9.28
N GLU A 828 -6.50 -30.70 -7.96
CA GLU A 828 -5.69 -29.79 -7.17
C GLU A 828 -4.21 -29.83 -7.59
N PRO A 829 -3.48 -28.70 -7.51
CA PRO A 829 -2.03 -28.71 -7.68
C PRO A 829 -1.38 -29.66 -6.68
N LEU A 830 -0.39 -30.41 -7.15
CA LEU A 830 0.37 -31.36 -6.35
C LEU A 830 1.81 -30.90 -6.21
N HIS A 831 2.41 -31.11 -5.04
CA HIS A 831 3.83 -30.89 -4.80
C HIS A 831 4.54 -32.18 -4.40
N GLY A 832 5.88 -32.16 -4.39
CA GLY A 832 6.69 -33.27 -3.86
C GLY A 832 6.51 -33.46 -2.34
N PRO A 833 7.00 -34.57 -1.77
CA PRO A 833 6.91 -34.84 -0.33
C PRO A 833 7.55 -33.73 0.54
N LEU A 834 6.89 -33.43 1.66
CA LEU A 834 7.37 -32.49 2.67
C LEU A 834 8.50 -33.12 3.51
N ASN A 835 9.54 -32.33 3.84
CA ASN A 835 10.68 -32.77 4.66
C ASN A 835 10.98 -31.80 5.83
N LEU A 836 9.94 -31.17 6.37
CA LEU A 836 10.05 -30.20 7.46
C LEU A 836 10.36 -30.89 8.81
N ASP A 837 11.33 -30.35 9.56
CA ASP A 837 11.79 -30.91 10.85
C ASP A 837 10.64 -31.04 11.87
N THR A 838 10.70 -32.02 12.79
CA THR A 838 9.81 -32.03 13.96
C THR A 838 10.02 -30.77 14.82
N PRO A 839 8.95 -30.05 15.17
CA PRO A 839 9.05 -28.89 16.04
C PRO A 839 9.36 -29.31 17.48
N ASP A 840 10.31 -28.64 18.11
CA ASP A 840 10.66 -28.82 19.54
C ASP A 840 9.78 -28.01 20.49
N ASN A 841 8.86 -27.21 19.95
CA ASN A 841 8.03 -26.28 20.70
C ASN A 841 6.59 -26.17 20.17
N ASN A 842 6.09 -27.24 19.54
CA ASN A 842 4.75 -27.31 18.95
C ASN A 842 4.47 -26.14 17.98
N SER A 843 5.48 -25.77 17.18
CA SER A 843 5.32 -24.76 16.15
C SER A 843 4.25 -25.19 15.14
N PRO A 844 3.27 -24.31 14.82
CA PRO A 844 2.47 -24.48 13.61
C PRO A 844 3.34 -24.19 12.38
N ALA A 845 2.89 -24.66 11.22
CA ALA A 845 3.52 -24.38 9.94
C ALA A 845 2.49 -23.96 8.90
N VAL A 846 2.96 -23.42 7.78
CA VAL A 846 2.12 -23.05 6.63
C VAL A 846 2.77 -23.56 5.35
N LYS A 847 1.95 -23.99 4.40
CA LYS A 847 2.34 -24.15 3.00
C LYS A 847 1.55 -23.20 2.11
N ALA A 848 2.21 -22.56 1.15
CA ALA A 848 1.60 -21.58 0.25
C ALA A 848 2.18 -21.68 -1.16
N LEU A 849 1.28 -21.79 -2.15
CA LEU A 849 1.58 -21.75 -3.58
C LEU A 849 1.39 -20.32 -4.11
N PRO A 850 2.44 -19.64 -4.59
CA PRO A 850 2.32 -18.30 -5.16
C PRO A 850 1.90 -18.35 -6.64
N THR A 851 1.02 -17.43 -7.00
CA THR A 851 0.60 -17.09 -8.37
C THR A 851 0.46 -15.57 -8.51
N ILE A 852 0.37 -15.06 -9.74
CA ILE A 852 -0.04 -13.67 -9.98
C ILE A 852 -1.46 -13.67 -10.51
N THR A 853 -2.25 -12.68 -10.10
CA THR A 853 -3.58 -12.43 -10.66
C THR A 853 -3.77 -10.98 -11.04
N GLU A 854 -4.69 -10.71 -11.96
CA GLU A 854 -5.14 -9.36 -12.32
C GLU A 854 -6.49 -9.08 -11.66
N LYS A 855 -6.59 -7.94 -10.99
CA LYS A 855 -7.82 -7.38 -10.45
C LYS A 855 -7.87 -5.90 -10.81
N ASP A 856 -8.94 -5.48 -11.48
CA ASP A 856 -9.19 -4.08 -11.85
C ASP A 856 -8.06 -3.41 -12.67
N GLY A 857 -7.29 -4.20 -13.45
CA GLY A 857 -6.15 -3.71 -14.22
C GLY A 857 -4.83 -3.61 -13.45
N LEU A 858 -4.78 -4.14 -12.23
CA LEU A 858 -3.57 -4.19 -11.40
C LEU A 858 -3.19 -5.64 -11.08
N LEU A 859 -1.90 -5.87 -10.90
CA LEU A 859 -1.34 -7.18 -10.59
C LEU A 859 -1.20 -7.39 -9.07
N TYR A 860 -1.54 -8.58 -8.59
CA TYR A 860 -1.44 -8.97 -7.18
C TYR A 860 -0.77 -10.34 -7.04
N LEU A 861 -0.04 -10.55 -5.94
CA LEU A 861 0.43 -11.90 -5.57
C LEU A 861 -0.75 -12.62 -4.89
N GLN A 862 -1.16 -13.74 -5.47
CA GLN A 862 -2.20 -14.61 -4.95
C GLN A 862 -1.58 -15.90 -4.38
N LEU A 863 -2.06 -16.34 -3.22
CA LEU A 863 -1.50 -17.42 -2.43
C LEU A 863 -2.59 -18.43 -2.07
N HIS A 864 -2.41 -19.68 -2.49
CA HIS A 864 -3.26 -20.80 -2.10
C HIS A 864 -2.54 -21.73 -1.16
N GLY A 865 -3.19 -22.23 -0.12
CA GLY A 865 -2.47 -23.04 0.84
C GLY A 865 -3.26 -23.51 2.05
N ALA A 866 -2.51 -24.05 3.00
CA ALA A 866 -3.05 -24.60 4.24
C ALA A 866 -2.09 -24.37 5.42
N GLU A 867 -2.68 -24.26 6.61
CA GLU A 867 -2.00 -24.51 7.86
C GLU A 867 -1.60 -26.00 7.96
N LEU A 868 -0.45 -26.26 8.58
CA LEU A 868 0.08 -27.59 8.85
C LEU A 868 0.30 -27.76 10.35
N LYS A 869 -0.11 -28.92 10.89
CA LYS A 869 0.03 -29.27 12.30
C LYS A 869 0.85 -30.55 12.46
N HIS A 870 1.93 -30.44 13.21
CA HIS A 870 2.74 -31.59 13.55
C HIS A 870 2.08 -32.42 14.65
N GLU A 871 1.94 -33.71 14.40
CA GLU A 871 1.50 -34.68 15.41
C GLU A 871 2.20 -36.02 15.19
N THR A 872 2.86 -36.54 16.24
CA THR A 872 3.45 -37.88 16.19
C THR A 872 2.39 -38.91 16.56
N LYS A 873 2.02 -39.77 15.60
CA LYS A 873 1.13 -40.92 15.83
C LYS A 873 1.95 -42.17 16.18
N PRO A 874 1.49 -43.03 17.11
CA PRO A 874 2.13 -44.32 17.35
C PRO A 874 2.14 -45.19 16.10
N VAL A 875 3.29 -45.81 15.79
CA VAL A 875 3.43 -46.73 14.66
C VAL A 875 2.98 -48.13 15.07
N ILE A 876 2.01 -48.68 14.35
CA ILE A 876 1.48 -50.02 14.57
C ILE A 876 2.17 -50.98 13.61
N GLU A 877 3.00 -51.89 14.14
CA GLU A 877 3.59 -52.96 13.32
C GLU A 877 2.53 -54.00 12.92
N ILE A 878 2.47 -54.32 11.63
CA ILE A 878 1.43 -55.22 11.10
C ILE A 878 1.99 -56.07 9.96
N SER A 879 1.69 -57.37 9.98
CA SER A 879 2.04 -58.27 8.87
C SER A 879 1.23 -57.94 7.62
N GLY A 880 1.82 -58.06 6.43
CA GLY A 880 1.17 -57.70 5.16
C GLY A 880 -0.09 -58.53 4.84
N ASP A 881 -0.19 -59.74 5.39
CA ASP A 881 -1.35 -60.63 5.29
C ASP A 881 -2.40 -60.43 6.40
N SER A 882 -2.18 -59.50 7.33
CA SER A 882 -3.06 -59.29 8.49
C SER A 882 -4.42 -58.70 8.10
N THR A 883 -5.48 -59.35 8.59
CA THR A 883 -6.87 -58.88 8.50
C THR A 883 -7.32 -58.10 9.74
N ALA A 884 -6.39 -57.70 10.61
CA ALA A 884 -6.71 -56.84 11.74
C ALA A 884 -7.33 -55.51 11.24
N PRO A 885 -8.28 -54.93 11.99
CA PRO A 885 -8.93 -53.69 11.58
C PRO A 885 -7.96 -52.52 11.52
N LYS A 886 -8.12 -51.68 10.50
CA LYS A 886 -7.27 -50.53 10.20
C LYS A 886 -8.09 -49.25 10.33
N SER A 887 -8.02 -48.62 11.51
CA SER A 887 -8.81 -47.44 11.88
C SER A 887 -8.20 -46.14 11.32
N ASP A 888 -9.03 -45.11 11.20
CA ASP A 888 -8.66 -43.80 10.63
C ASP A 888 -7.44 -43.16 11.31
N TYR A 889 -6.61 -42.48 10.51
CA TYR A 889 -5.43 -41.71 10.91
C TYR A 889 -4.26 -42.50 11.54
N ASN A 890 -4.46 -43.79 11.84
CA ASN A 890 -3.40 -44.65 12.36
C ASN A 890 -2.29 -44.85 11.33
N VAL A 891 -1.06 -44.98 11.84
CA VAL A 891 0.14 -45.25 11.05
C VAL A 891 0.54 -46.71 11.22
N TYR A 892 0.78 -47.38 10.10
CA TYR A 892 1.10 -48.80 10.04
C TYR A 892 2.47 -49.02 9.42
N LYS A 893 3.31 -49.84 10.07
CA LYS A 893 4.56 -50.34 9.49
C LYS A 893 4.37 -51.77 9.05
N VAL A 894 4.44 -52.01 7.74
CA VAL A 894 4.22 -53.35 7.19
C VAL A 894 5.48 -54.20 7.39
N THR A 895 5.37 -55.34 8.06
CA THR A 895 6.52 -56.16 8.46
C THR A 895 6.83 -57.31 7.49
N SER A 896 5.95 -57.60 6.53
CA SER A 896 6.09 -58.71 5.58
C SER A 896 5.36 -58.43 4.25
N GLY A 897 5.73 -59.13 3.17
CA GLY A 897 5.07 -59.01 1.86
C GLY A 897 5.59 -57.88 0.96
N PRO A 898 4.90 -57.56 -0.15
CA PRO A 898 5.38 -56.61 -1.17
C PRO A 898 5.60 -55.17 -0.66
N LEU A 899 4.93 -54.81 0.44
CA LEU A 899 5.06 -53.49 1.08
C LEU A 899 5.93 -53.53 2.33
N GLN A 900 6.70 -54.59 2.55
CA GLN A 900 7.57 -54.73 3.71
C GLN A 900 8.48 -53.50 3.90
N GLY A 901 8.50 -52.98 5.12
CA GLY A 901 9.26 -51.80 5.52
C GLY A 901 8.58 -50.46 5.23
N LYS A 902 7.46 -50.44 4.50
CA LYS A 902 6.71 -49.20 4.22
C LYS A 902 5.91 -48.75 5.44
N LEU A 903 5.87 -47.43 5.64
CA LEU A 903 4.97 -46.75 6.56
C LEU A 903 3.75 -46.27 5.79
N LEU A 904 2.56 -46.55 6.33
CA LEU A 904 1.28 -46.24 5.71
C LEU A 904 0.35 -45.57 6.70
N GLN A 905 -0.15 -44.38 6.38
CA GLN A 905 -1.17 -43.72 7.18
C GLN A 905 -2.56 -43.91 6.58
N ARG A 906 -3.53 -44.26 7.42
CA ARG A 906 -4.92 -44.44 7.00
C ARG A 906 -5.62 -43.10 6.76
N SER A 907 -6.25 -42.93 5.58
CA SER A 907 -7.13 -41.79 5.27
C SER A 907 -8.50 -41.93 5.94
N ILE A 908 -9.25 -40.82 6.03
CA ILE A 908 -10.62 -40.77 6.58
C ILE A 908 -11.61 -41.64 5.76
N GLN A 909 -11.71 -42.93 6.07
CA GLN A 909 -12.57 -43.89 5.39
C GLN A 909 -13.00 -45.01 6.35
N PRO A 910 -14.20 -45.60 6.20
CA PRO A 910 -14.65 -46.70 7.04
C PRO A 910 -13.55 -47.76 7.27
N GLU A 911 -13.43 -48.21 8.51
CA GLU A 911 -12.42 -49.18 8.93
C GLU A 911 -12.37 -50.37 7.97
N THR A 912 -11.15 -50.79 7.60
CA THR A 912 -10.97 -51.94 6.69
C THR A 912 -10.21 -53.07 7.36
N ASN A 913 -10.67 -54.29 7.08
CA ASN A 913 -10.01 -55.52 7.49
C ASN A 913 -9.23 -56.15 6.31
N VAL A 914 -9.13 -55.47 5.17
CA VAL A 914 -8.40 -55.95 4.00
C VAL A 914 -6.90 -56.01 4.30
N ALA A 915 -6.25 -57.13 3.95
CA ALA A 915 -4.80 -57.30 4.09
C ALA A 915 -4.02 -56.43 3.09
N PHE A 916 -2.84 -55.94 3.46
CA PHE A 916 -1.99 -55.10 2.59
C PHE A 916 -1.43 -55.87 1.38
N ASN A 917 -1.31 -57.20 1.47
CA ASN A 917 -0.88 -58.07 0.37
C ASN A 917 -2.00 -58.40 -0.62
N SER A 918 -3.21 -57.86 -0.45
CA SER A 918 -4.31 -58.07 -1.39
C SER A 918 -3.95 -57.55 -2.78
N THR A 919 -4.30 -58.31 -3.82
CA THR A 919 -4.14 -57.91 -5.22
C THR A 919 -5.12 -56.80 -5.65
N ASP A 920 -6.11 -56.48 -4.81
CA ASP A 920 -7.08 -55.41 -5.05
C ASP A 920 -6.51 -54.02 -4.74
N TRP A 921 -5.34 -53.96 -4.10
CA TRP A 921 -4.63 -52.70 -3.89
C TRP A 921 -3.93 -52.27 -5.17
N VAL A 922 -4.28 -51.07 -5.63
CA VAL A 922 -3.51 -50.35 -6.65
C VAL A 922 -2.71 -49.28 -5.92
N TYR A 923 -1.39 -49.24 -6.09
CA TYR A 923 -0.56 -48.22 -5.45
C TYR A 923 0.36 -47.52 -6.45
N ASP A 924 0.67 -46.27 -6.15
CA ASP A 924 1.61 -45.43 -6.87
C ASP A 924 2.62 -44.82 -5.88
N GLN A 925 3.26 -43.71 -6.24
CA GLN A 925 4.24 -43.06 -5.35
C GLN A 925 3.61 -42.41 -4.11
N LYS A 926 2.29 -42.15 -4.11
CA LYS A 926 1.58 -41.45 -3.02
C LYS A 926 0.98 -42.40 -2.02
N GLY A 927 0.48 -43.55 -2.44
CA GLY A 927 -0.23 -44.43 -1.54
C GLY A 927 -1.00 -45.56 -2.22
N LEU A 928 -1.90 -46.19 -1.46
CA LEU A 928 -2.74 -47.31 -1.87
C LEU A 928 -4.17 -46.87 -2.09
N LYS A 929 -4.77 -47.31 -3.19
CA LYS A 929 -6.19 -47.20 -3.53
C LYS A 929 -6.81 -48.59 -3.55
N TYR A 930 -8.00 -48.73 -2.99
CA TYR A 930 -8.71 -50.00 -2.99
C TYR A 930 -9.64 -50.11 -4.21
N GLY A 931 -9.42 -51.13 -5.05
CA GLY A 931 -10.26 -51.39 -6.23
C GLY A 931 -10.33 -50.20 -7.17
N SER A 932 -11.54 -49.77 -7.52
CA SER A 932 -11.79 -48.59 -8.38
C SER A 932 -12.01 -47.28 -7.61
N ASN A 933 -11.68 -47.22 -6.31
CA ASN A 933 -11.84 -46.00 -5.53
C ASN A 933 -10.84 -44.92 -6.03
N PRO A 934 -11.31 -43.71 -6.41
CA PRO A 934 -10.41 -42.65 -6.89
C PRO A 934 -9.48 -42.11 -5.79
N GLY A 935 -9.89 -42.18 -4.52
CA GLY A 935 -9.13 -41.69 -3.37
C GLY A 935 -8.16 -42.71 -2.79
N TYR A 936 -7.07 -42.22 -2.19
CA TYR A 936 -6.15 -43.06 -1.42
C TYR A 936 -6.83 -43.53 -0.13
N SER A 937 -6.75 -44.83 0.13
CA SER A 937 -7.11 -45.41 1.41
C SER A 937 -5.94 -45.38 2.39
N PHE A 938 -4.70 -45.43 1.88
CA PHE A 938 -3.49 -45.23 2.68
C PHE A 938 -2.51 -44.34 1.94
N TRP A 939 -1.81 -43.47 2.68
CA TRP A 939 -0.72 -42.64 2.17
C TRP A 939 0.63 -43.22 2.59
N PHE A 940 1.61 -43.18 1.71
CA PHE A 940 2.98 -43.54 2.05
C PHE A 940 3.66 -42.41 2.82
N LEU A 941 4.36 -42.80 3.89
CA LEU A 941 5.20 -41.91 4.67
C LEU A 941 6.66 -42.28 4.50
N ASP A 942 7.52 -41.27 4.39
CA ASP A 942 8.98 -41.45 4.33
C ASP A 942 9.61 -41.51 5.73
N SER A 943 8.92 -41.02 6.77
CA SER A 943 9.37 -41.07 8.17
C SER A 943 8.19 -41.11 9.16
N ASP A 944 8.50 -41.31 10.44
CA ASP A 944 7.54 -41.21 11.55
C ASP A 944 7.18 -39.73 11.88
N LEU A 945 7.77 -38.76 11.17
CA LEU A 945 7.51 -37.32 11.32
C LEU A 945 6.29 -36.96 10.46
N HIS A 946 5.25 -36.36 11.05
CA HIS A 946 3.99 -36.15 10.32
C HIS A 946 3.33 -34.79 10.56
N TRP A 947 3.19 -34.03 9.47
CA TRP A 947 2.62 -32.68 9.42
C TRP A 947 1.17 -32.62 8.92
N GLY A 948 0.52 -33.78 8.75
CA GLY A 948 -0.85 -33.85 8.24
C GLY A 948 -0.97 -33.61 6.73
N ASP A 949 0.15 -33.57 6.01
CA ASP A 949 0.22 -33.14 4.62
C ASP A 949 -0.24 -34.21 3.61
N ASP A 950 -1.20 -33.85 2.75
CA ASP A 950 -1.74 -34.69 1.67
C ASP A 950 -1.07 -34.44 0.30
N GLN A 951 0.03 -33.66 0.27
CA GLN A 951 0.75 -33.22 -0.93
C GLN A 951 -0.12 -32.47 -1.96
N THR A 952 -1.25 -31.90 -1.52
CA THR A 952 -2.18 -31.14 -2.36
C THR A 952 -2.27 -29.68 -1.92
N ILE A 953 -2.46 -28.77 -2.88
CA ILE A 953 -2.79 -27.38 -2.57
C ILE A 953 -4.31 -27.19 -2.67
N PRO A 954 -5.00 -26.90 -1.56
CA PRO A 954 -6.44 -26.69 -1.59
C PRO A 954 -6.77 -25.43 -2.40
N ILE A 955 -7.75 -25.53 -3.29
CA ILE A 955 -8.24 -24.42 -4.09
C ILE A 955 -9.63 -24.05 -3.60
N ILE A 956 -9.73 -22.90 -2.94
CA ILE A 956 -10.97 -22.38 -2.37
C ILE A 956 -11.07 -20.87 -2.65
N ASP A 957 -12.24 -20.30 -2.38
CA ASP A 957 -12.40 -18.85 -2.26
C ASP A 957 -12.29 -18.43 -0.79
N GLY A 958 -11.53 -17.38 -0.50
CA GLY A 958 -11.38 -16.83 0.84
C GLY A 958 -10.71 -17.79 1.81
N GLU A 959 -11.33 -17.99 2.98
CA GLU A 959 -10.82 -18.86 4.04
C GLU A 959 -11.83 -19.95 4.39
N ASN A 960 -11.32 -21.14 4.72
CA ASN A 960 -12.13 -22.25 5.22
C ASN A 960 -11.27 -23.17 6.11
N VAL A 961 -11.81 -24.29 6.55
CA VAL A 961 -11.10 -25.33 7.27
C VAL A 961 -11.21 -26.67 6.56
N LYS A 962 -10.21 -27.53 6.74
CA LYS A 962 -10.28 -28.95 6.36
C LYS A 962 -9.77 -29.84 7.50
N THR A 963 -10.08 -31.12 7.41
CA THR A 963 -9.45 -32.15 8.24
C THR A 963 -8.17 -32.63 7.55
N ASP A 964 -7.03 -32.54 8.22
CA ASP A 964 -5.73 -33.00 7.70
C ASP A 964 -5.57 -34.53 7.83
N LEU A 965 -4.46 -35.08 7.34
CA LEU A 965 -4.17 -36.52 7.45
C LEU A 965 -3.95 -37.01 8.88
N ASN A 966 -3.76 -36.11 9.86
CA ASN A 966 -3.65 -36.43 11.27
C ASN A 966 -5.01 -36.44 12.00
N GLY A 967 -6.08 -36.00 11.33
CA GLY A 967 -7.41 -35.80 11.93
C GLY A 967 -7.58 -34.44 12.60
N ASN A 968 -6.64 -33.52 12.44
CA ASN A 968 -6.72 -32.16 12.97
C ASN A 968 -7.57 -31.29 12.04
N THR A 969 -8.28 -30.32 12.63
CA THR A 969 -8.87 -29.22 11.86
C THR A 969 -7.78 -28.17 11.61
N VAL A 970 -7.54 -27.86 10.33
CA VAL A 970 -6.53 -26.90 9.86
C VAL A 970 -7.16 -25.88 8.93
N LYS A 971 -6.65 -24.64 8.94
CA LYS A 971 -7.10 -23.59 8.03
C LYS A 971 -6.62 -23.85 6.59
N VAL A 972 -7.46 -23.51 5.63
CA VAL A 972 -7.14 -23.44 4.19
C VAL A 972 -7.51 -22.06 3.68
N PHE A 973 -6.78 -21.57 2.67
CA PHE A 973 -6.92 -20.19 2.24
C PHE A 973 -6.64 -19.98 0.75
N CYS A 974 -7.29 -18.96 0.19
CA CYS A 974 -6.88 -18.21 -0.99
C CYS A 974 -6.84 -16.72 -0.60
N HIS A 975 -5.63 -16.15 -0.60
CA HIS A 975 -5.40 -14.74 -0.28
C HIS A 975 -4.75 -14.03 -1.44
N HIS A 976 -4.84 -12.71 -1.50
CA HIS A 976 -3.93 -11.89 -2.29
C HIS A 976 -3.31 -10.77 -1.45
N THR A 977 -2.27 -10.11 -1.96
CA THR A 977 -1.66 -8.94 -1.28
C THR A 977 -2.67 -7.79 -1.18
N GLN A 978 -2.69 -7.06 -0.07
CA GLN A 978 -3.57 -5.90 0.10
C GLN A 978 -3.19 -4.75 -0.86
N ILE A 979 -1.88 -4.59 -1.12
CA ILE A 979 -1.33 -3.56 -2.00
C ILE A 979 -0.98 -4.19 -3.36
N PRO A 980 -1.35 -3.54 -4.49
CA PRO A 980 -1.00 -4.00 -5.83
C PRO A 980 0.50 -3.91 -6.11
N LEU A 981 0.98 -4.76 -7.01
CA LEU A 981 2.40 -4.88 -7.39
C LEU A 981 2.78 -4.03 -8.61
N GLY A 982 1.79 -3.65 -9.42
CA GLY A 982 2.01 -2.89 -10.65
C GLY A 982 0.78 -2.90 -11.55
N ILE A 983 0.91 -2.23 -12.69
CA ILE A 983 -0.16 -2.13 -13.69
C ILE A 983 -0.13 -3.37 -14.59
N ALA A 984 -1.28 -4.03 -14.77
CA ALA A 984 -1.41 -5.11 -15.72
C ALA A 984 -1.38 -4.55 -17.16
N HIS A 985 -0.73 -5.28 -18.07
CA HIS A 985 -0.78 -4.99 -19.50
C HIS A 985 -1.36 -6.21 -20.20
N ASN A 986 -2.38 -5.99 -21.01
CA ASN A 986 -2.91 -6.98 -21.92
C ASN A 986 -2.27 -6.73 -23.29
N ASP A 987 -1.53 -7.71 -23.80
CA ASP A 987 -0.98 -7.68 -25.15
C ASP A 987 -2.07 -7.78 -26.22
#